data_AF-A0AA36EB69-F1
#
_entry.id   AF-A0AA36EB69-F1
#
_cell.length_a   1.000
_cell.length_b   1.000
_cell.length_c   1.000
_cell.angle_alpha   90.00
_cell.angle_beta   90.00
_cell.angle_gamma   90.00
#
_symmetry.space_group_name_H-M   'P 1'
#
loop_
_entity.id
_entity.type
_entity.pdbx_description
1 polymer ?
#
loop_
_entity_poly.entity_id
_entity_poly.type
_entity_poly.pdbx_seq_one_letter_code
_entity_poly.pdbx_strand_id
1 'polypeptide(L)'
;MAQPNVTLISDLDILKDDLTIKVKVINLWNLFSLYNKDEFFSIELTLIDEQMLIGLVVAIGEMGRDNDDIKKHRLNIQIQDANGLQLSVNLWGDFSYKMQGFLDNNPHNLRIIVIIQLAKLSIWRVASMSRKNNQYSICRVSDDEKLIEELENKFTVSQVGNSQSFDIGEADFESQDNKILKDAISRTDDNITPYTVDKNSATSPMKGFNTPTVLKRNLEEVFDLELNEHLSSSKTPKISPEGRINQIVKSLLLSPTLPLPLSSSWFSISQLVRVGKGGVDADVVMNKCLDKEIHALLLFKAPLKDPDGGLSTWTADEHDCCKWRGITCNNQTGHVTKLEISNSGLVGEISHSLLNLSYLNHLDLSINSFHGNIPIFIGSMTQLIYLDLSDNSFYGTIPPEFENLTNLQHLQLSYVGRCRVEKIEWLSNLSHLEKLELDGISLAKQNHWVDVILSLRKLSYLSLEGCELSQVMYPYSSSFLNSSSSSSSIEGLYLGNNSLTSSMYRWLFLLTSNKLGYLDLSYNMLDGIPKYLGNLCSLEYLEISNNSAAVQFPDFLNNLSGCTSLSLQWLDASDSQFIGSLSNDIQKFSSLEYLDLSHNHLNGIISDKLWELPGLGLLDVSFNNLTVPSTYHLPSLSYVKEIYVSSCKVGPGFPKWIQTLKNLTHLDLSNTGISDTIPLEFWDTWPSQLKYLNLSSNNISGKVPDLLSSFANGSKIDLSSNNFHGPILNVSSTLSLLNLSRNKFSGGIAFICQIVDGFSSFLDLSRNIFIGQLPDCLWHFRELKVLNLGHNNLFGRLPPSIGFLTELQVLYLYDNNFSGELPLSLKNCTSLISLNLGANKFSGNVPVWIGENLSGLYVLILRSNNFFGTIPLQLSQLANLQILDLSMNNLQGTIPSCFSNLTSMIQPRFSQDVKFYTLVRGVAYGSGIYVDHAMIEWQGDEHEFFNTLKLLKTIDLSSNKLTGQIPYEITNLSDLIALSLSKNSLFGEIPQKIGEMKKLLTLDLSRNSFSGQIPSSMSQMTLLNDLDLSFNNFSGRIPSSTQLQSFEPSRYDGNSQLCGLPLTKKCPGDEESEVPPIVGKSKSDAKDIDEFWGWFYVGGGTGFAIGFWIACGALLLNHRGRPHGPYRSTNFQKETVEIKRL
;
A
#
# COMPACT_ATOMS: atom_id res chain seq x y z
N MET A 1 1.86 -6.60 -63.49
CA MET A 1 1.91 -8.05 -63.79
C MET A 1 2.79 -8.70 -62.74
N ALA A 2 2.46 -9.94 -62.32
CA ALA A 2 3.16 -10.82 -61.38
C ALA A 2 4.29 -10.24 -60.51
N GLN A 3 4.09 -10.21 -59.18
CA GLN A 3 5.20 -10.28 -58.24
C GLN A 3 5.83 -11.69 -58.29
N PRO A 4 7.16 -11.84 -58.15
CA PRO A 4 7.79 -13.13 -58.02
C PRO A 4 7.69 -13.63 -56.56
N ASN A 5 6.63 -14.38 -56.23
CA ASN A 5 6.59 -15.12 -54.96
C ASN A 5 7.65 -16.23 -54.98
N VAL A 6 8.78 -16.00 -54.32
CA VAL A 6 9.81 -17.02 -54.10
C VAL A 6 9.45 -17.83 -52.85
N THR A 7 8.50 -18.75 -53.00
CA THR A 7 8.08 -19.66 -51.93
C THR A 7 9.15 -20.73 -51.70
N LEU A 8 10.08 -20.45 -50.77
CA LEU A 8 11.09 -21.39 -50.31
C LEU A 8 10.52 -22.33 -49.24
N ILE A 9 9.88 -23.42 -49.70
CA ILE A 9 9.53 -24.53 -48.81
C ILE A 9 10.83 -25.23 -48.40
N SER A 10 11.27 -25.00 -47.17
CA SER A 10 12.33 -25.79 -46.53
C SER A 10 11.71 -26.86 -45.64
N ASP A 11 11.85 -28.13 -46.00
CA ASP A 11 11.49 -29.25 -45.14
C ASP A 11 12.34 -29.20 -43.86
N LEU A 12 11.75 -28.66 -42.78
CA LEU A 12 12.37 -28.43 -41.48
C LEU A 12 11.72 -29.26 -40.36
N ASP A 13 11.23 -30.45 -40.71
CA ASP A 13 10.89 -31.47 -39.72
C ASP A 13 12.08 -31.71 -38.78
N ILE A 14 11.79 -31.72 -37.48
CA ILE A 14 12.75 -31.95 -36.38
C ILE A 14 13.76 -30.80 -36.18
N LEU A 15 13.28 -29.70 -35.59
CA LEU A 15 14.06 -28.89 -34.64
C LEU A 15 13.77 -29.40 -33.22
N LYS A 16 14.75 -29.34 -32.31
CA LYS A 16 14.58 -29.78 -30.90
C LYS A 16 15.26 -28.91 -29.84
N ASP A 17 16.36 -28.22 -30.18
CA ASP A 17 17.12 -27.40 -29.23
C ASP A 17 17.32 -25.97 -29.74
N ASP A 18 17.17 -25.00 -28.84
CA ASP A 18 17.12 -23.54 -29.08
C ASP A 18 18.35 -23.00 -29.84
N LEU A 19 19.53 -23.55 -29.58
CA LEU A 19 20.78 -23.20 -30.28
C LEU A 19 20.70 -23.48 -31.79
N THR A 20 19.97 -24.53 -32.19
CA THR A 20 19.80 -24.94 -33.59
C THR A 20 18.94 -23.95 -34.37
N ILE A 21 17.96 -23.35 -33.70
CA ILE A 21 17.05 -22.33 -34.26
C ILE A 21 17.87 -21.08 -34.58
N LYS A 22 18.60 -20.54 -33.58
CA LYS A 22 19.47 -19.36 -33.78
C LYS A 22 20.47 -19.54 -34.91
N VAL A 23 21.19 -20.67 -34.96
CA VAL A 23 22.21 -20.92 -36.00
C VAL A 23 21.60 -21.00 -37.42
N LYS A 24 20.44 -21.64 -37.60
CA LYS A 24 19.78 -21.71 -38.92
C LYS A 24 19.23 -20.36 -39.37
N VAL A 25 18.63 -19.56 -38.48
CA VAL A 25 18.11 -18.23 -38.81
C VAL A 25 19.26 -17.26 -39.15
N ILE A 26 20.39 -17.32 -38.42
CA ILE A 26 21.61 -16.56 -38.75
C ILE A 26 22.14 -16.93 -40.14
N ASN A 27 22.22 -18.22 -40.48
CA ASN A 27 22.70 -18.67 -41.79
C ASN A 27 21.78 -18.28 -42.95
N LEU A 28 20.46 -18.27 -42.74
CA LEU A 28 19.50 -17.71 -43.69
C LEU A 28 19.75 -16.21 -43.92
N TRP A 29 19.89 -15.42 -42.84
CA TRP A 29 20.13 -13.98 -42.95
C TRP A 29 21.47 -13.65 -43.64
N ASN A 30 22.54 -14.40 -43.33
CA ASN A 30 23.84 -14.26 -43.99
C ASN A 30 23.74 -14.49 -45.52
N LEU A 31 22.90 -15.42 -45.97
CA LEU A 31 22.60 -15.66 -47.39
C LEU A 31 21.89 -14.48 -48.06
N PHE A 32 21.02 -13.76 -47.34
CA PHE A 32 20.32 -12.57 -47.85
C PHE A 32 21.20 -11.31 -47.84
N SER A 33 22.13 -11.17 -46.89
CA SER A 33 23.02 -10.00 -46.75
C SER A 33 23.90 -9.71 -47.99
N LEU A 34 23.99 -10.66 -48.93
CA LEU A 34 24.75 -10.55 -50.17
C LEU A 34 23.99 -9.85 -51.33
N TYR A 35 22.70 -9.54 -51.18
CA TYR A 35 21.87 -8.93 -52.23
C TYR A 35 21.47 -7.47 -51.90
N ASN A 36 22.19 -6.52 -52.50
CA ASN A 36 21.88 -5.08 -52.42
C ASN A 36 20.65 -4.69 -53.26
N LYS A 37 19.48 -4.50 -52.63
CA LYS A 37 18.41 -3.56 -53.07
C LYS A 37 17.19 -3.48 -52.13
N ASP A 38 16.55 -2.31 -52.10
CA ASP A 38 15.32 -2.00 -51.36
C ASP A 38 14.06 -2.65 -51.97
N GLU A 39 13.75 -3.91 -51.62
CA GLU A 39 12.44 -4.52 -51.88
C GLU A 39 11.80 -5.10 -50.60
N PHE A 40 10.48 -5.34 -50.64
CA PHE A 40 9.72 -5.94 -49.54
C PHE A 40 9.88 -7.47 -49.56
N PHE A 41 10.12 -8.07 -48.40
CA PHE A 41 10.20 -9.52 -48.24
C PHE A 41 9.17 -10.05 -47.24
N SER A 42 8.58 -11.21 -47.55
CA SER A 42 7.64 -11.94 -46.70
C SER A 42 8.13 -13.37 -46.53
N ILE A 43 8.15 -13.87 -45.30
CA ILE A 43 8.57 -15.24 -44.97
C ILE A 43 7.41 -15.95 -44.27
N GLU A 44 6.96 -17.08 -44.81
CA GLU A 44 5.98 -17.97 -44.17
C GLU A 44 6.68 -19.08 -43.38
N LEU A 45 6.24 -19.33 -42.13
CA LEU A 45 6.76 -20.38 -41.25
C LEU A 45 5.60 -21.11 -40.57
N THR A 46 5.53 -22.43 -40.75
CA THR A 46 4.56 -23.29 -40.05
C THR A 46 5.20 -23.85 -38.79
N LEU A 47 4.57 -23.68 -37.62
CA LEU A 47 5.11 -24.14 -36.33
C LEU A 47 4.21 -25.20 -35.67
N ILE A 48 4.86 -26.14 -34.98
CA ILE A 48 4.25 -27.38 -34.45
C ILE A 48 4.16 -27.36 -32.90
N ASP A 49 4.84 -26.43 -32.23
CA ASP A 49 4.93 -26.35 -30.75
C ASP A 49 5.05 -24.88 -30.28
N GLU A 50 4.38 -24.51 -29.19
CA GLU A 50 4.44 -23.18 -28.56
C GLU A 50 5.87 -22.82 -28.10
N GLN A 51 6.69 -23.80 -27.66
CA GLN A 51 8.07 -23.52 -27.26
C GLN A 51 8.94 -23.02 -28.42
N MET A 52 8.66 -23.46 -29.65
CA MET A 52 9.37 -22.94 -30.83
C MET A 52 8.98 -21.50 -31.15
N LEU A 53 7.72 -21.11 -30.90
CA LEU A 53 7.28 -19.72 -31.05
C LEU A 53 8.06 -18.80 -30.09
N ILE A 54 8.22 -19.22 -28.84
CA ILE A 54 8.99 -18.48 -27.82
C ILE A 54 10.47 -18.36 -28.22
N GLY A 55 11.12 -19.46 -28.62
CA GLY A 55 12.51 -19.46 -29.08
C GLY A 55 12.73 -18.56 -30.32
N LEU A 56 11.79 -18.59 -31.27
CA LEU A 56 11.83 -17.74 -32.47
C LEU A 56 11.68 -16.25 -32.12
N VAL A 57 10.74 -15.89 -31.23
CA VAL A 57 10.54 -14.51 -30.76
C VAL A 57 11.77 -13.99 -30.01
N VAL A 58 12.42 -14.82 -29.18
CA VAL A 58 13.68 -14.47 -28.49
C VAL A 58 14.81 -14.28 -29.50
N ALA A 59 14.97 -15.17 -30.49
CA ALA A 59 15.98 -15.04 -31.54
C ALA A 59 15.82 -13.76 -32.39
N ILE A 60 14.58 -13.42 -32.77
CA ILE A 60 14.26 -12.18 -33.49
C ILE A 60 14.54 -10.95 -32.61
N GLY A 61 14.22 -11.01 -31.32
CA GLY A 61 14.46 -9.92 -30.36
C GLY A 61 15.93 -9.70 -29.98
N GLU A 62 16.79 -10.72 -30.12
CA GLU A 62 18.24 -10.56 -30.07
C GLU A 62 18.77 -9.96 -31.38
N MET A 63 18.35 -10.47 -32.54
CA MET A 63 18.75 -9.91 -33.85
C MET A 63 18.43 -8.42 -33.97
N GLY A 64 17.24 -8.00 -33.54
CA GLY A 64 16.80 -6.59 -33.57
C GLY A 64 17.55 -5.65 -32.61
N ARG A 65 18.40 -6.16 -31.71
CA ARG A 65 19.23 -5.36 -30.79
C ARG A 65 20.65 -5.11 -31.27
N ASP A 66 21.25 -6.09 -31.94
CA ASP A 66 22.70 -6.11 -32.17
C ASP A 66 23.12 -5.67 -33.60
N ASN A 67 22.18 -5.26 -34.46
CA ASN A 67 22.48 -4.97 -35.88
C ASN A 67 21.66 -3.79 -36.45
N ASP A 68 22.29 -2.62 -36.60
CA ASP A 68 21.61 -1.36 -36.97
C ASP A 68 21.02 -1.34 -38.40
N ASP A 69 21.53 -2.14 -39.34
CA ASP A 69 20.98 -2.19 -40.71
C ASP A 69 19.61 -2.88 -40.81
N ILE A 70 19.20 -3.62 -39.77
CA ILE A 70 17.85 -4.18 -39.65
C ILE A 70 16.80 -3.04 -39.52
N LYS A 71 17.17 -1.88 -38.97
CA LYS A 71 16.26 -0.73 -38.82
C LYS A 71 15.87 -0.07 -40.14
N LYS A 72 16.56 -0.38 -41.25
CA LYS A 72 16.33 0.21 -42.58
C LYS A 72 15.39 -0.60 -43.48
N HIS A 73 15.28 -1.91 -43.26
CA HIS A 73 14.64 -2.84 -44.19
C HIS A 73 13.25 -3.31 -43.71
N ARG A 74 12.35 -3.61 -44.65
CA ARG A 74 10.92 -3.87 -44.39
C ARG A 74 10.62 -5.37 -44.45
N LEU A 75 10.53 -6.02 -43.29
CA LEU A 75 10.31 -7.46 -43.18
C LEU A 75 8.90 -7.77 -42.62
N ASN A 76 8.16 -8.64 -43.32
CA ASN A 76 6.95 -9.28 -42.82
C ASN A 76 7.22 -10.77 -42.56
N ILE A 77 6.80 -11.28 -41.41
CA ILE A 77 6.89 -12.71 -41.06
C ILE A 77 5.47 -13.20 -40.82
N GLN A 78 5.05 -14.22 -41.55
CA GLN A 78 3.77 -14.89 -41.38
C GLN A 78 3.98 -16.25 -40.74
N ILE A 79 3.36 -16.45 -39.58
CA ILE A 79 3.47 -17.68 -38.80
C ILE A 79 2.09 -18.33 -38.78
N GLN A 80 2.03 -19.63 -39.08
CA GLN A 80 0.78 -20.41 -39.00
C GLN A 80 0.94 -21.60 -38.06
N ASP A 81 -0.04 -21.78 -37.18
CA ASP A 81 -0.09 -22.92 -36.26
C ASP A 81 -0.80 -24.14 -36.90
N ALA A 82 -0.69 -25.30 -36.24
CA ALA A 82 -1.32 -26.54 -36.70
C ALA A 82 -2.86 -26.53 -36.71
N ASN A 83 -3.49 -25.56 -36.05
CA ASN A 83 -4.95 -25.35 -36.06
C ASN A 83 -5.41 -24.35 -37.14
N GLY A 84 -4.46 -23.77 -37.90
CA GLY A 84 -4.72 -22.86 -39.02
C GLY A 84 -4.70 -21.37 -38.66
N LEU A 85 -4.41 -21.00 -37.42
CA LEU A 85 -4.33 -19.60 -36.97
C LEU A 85 -3.12 -18.91 -37.60
N GLN A 86 -3.33 -17.84 -38.37
CA GLN A 86 -2.25 -17.05 -38.98
C GLN A 86 -1.96 -15.76 -38.19
N LEU A 87 -0.67 -15.51 -37.94
CA LEU A 87 -0.13 -14.30 -37.32
C LEU A 87 0.82 -13.60 -38.31
N SER A 88 0.60 -12.33 -38.64
CA SER A 88 1.48 -11.55 -39.54
C SER A 88 2.18 -10.43 -38.77
N VAL A 89 3.52 -10.50 -38.66
CA VAL A 89 4.35 -9.60 -37.87
C VAL A 89 5.18 -8.71 -38.81
N ASN A 90 4.89 -7.40 -38.81
CA ASN A 90 5.59 -6.40 -39.62
C ASN A 90 6.64 -5.63 -38.79
N LEU A 91 7.92 -5.96 -39.01
CA LEU A 91 9.05 -5.41 -38.24
C LEU A 91 9.58 -4.13 -38.90
N TRP A 92 9.34 -3.00 -38.23
CA TRP A 92 9.73 -1.64 -38.61
C TRP A 92 9.84 -0.80 -37.32
N GLY A 93 10.84 0.08 -37.20
CA GLY A 93 10.99 0.98 -36.05
C GLY A 93 11.47 0.30 -34.77
N ASP A 94 11.49 1.03 -33.65
CA ASP A 94 12.06 0.54 -32.39
C ASP A 94 11.28 -0.67 -31.83
N PHE A 95 12.03 -1.73 -31.53
CA PHE A 95 11.51 -3.03 -31.14
C PHE A 95 10.86 -3.04 -29.74
N SER A 96 11.19 -2.08 -28.88
CA SER A 96 10.72 -1.98 -27.50
C SER A 96 9.19 -1.80 -27.40
N TYR A 97 8.64 -0.76 -28.02
CA TYR A 97 7.21 -0.45 -27.96
C TYR A 97 6.33 -1.51 -28.64
N LYS A 98 6.80 -2.11 -29.74
CA LYS A 98 6.05 -3.19 -30.42
C LYS A 98 6.03 -4.49 -29.63
N MET A 99 7.10 -4.80 -28.89
CA MET A 99 7.08 -5.92 -27.95
C MET A 99 6.11 -5.66 -26.78
N GLN A 100 5.99 -4.42 -26.30
CA GLN A 100 5.01 -4.05 -25.29
C GLN A 100 3.57 -4.28 -25.80
N GLY A 101 3.22 -3.76 -26.98
CA GLY A 101 1.91 -4.01 -27.59
C GLY A 101 1.61 -5.49 -27.88
N PHE A 102 2.63 -6.32 -28.11
CA PHE A 102 2.48 -7.78 -28.20
C PHE A 102 2.22 -8.43 -26.83
N LEU A 103 2.94 -8.01 -25.79
CA LEU A 103 2.76 -8.47 -24.40
C LEU A 103 1.37 -8.08 -23.87
N ASP A 104 0.87 -6.90 -24.22
CA ASP A 104 -0.41 -6.37 -23.74
C ASP A 104 -1.64 -7.08 -24.32
N ASN A 105 -1.49 -7.74 -25.47
CA ASN A 105 -2.55 -8.48 -26.17
C ASN A 105 -2.50 -10.01 -25.95
N ASN A 106 -1.63 -10.52 -25.07
CA ASN A 106 -1.42 -11.96 -24.87
C ASN A 106 -1.67 -12.42 -23.42
N PRO A 107 -2.08 -13.70 -23.21
CA PRO A 107 -2.42 -14.21 -21.88
C PRO A 107 -1.25 -14.18 -20.90
N HIS A 108 -1.57 -13.95 -19.62
CA HIS A 108 -0.60 -13.60 -18.58
C HIS A 108 0.61 -14.55 -18.45
N ASN A 109 0.45 -15.85 -18.70
CA ASN A 109 1.56 -16.80 -18.60
C ASN A 109 2.67 -16.54 -19.65
N LEU A 110 2.34 -16.27 -20.91
CA LEU A 110 3.35 -15.89 -21.91
C LEU A 110 4.02 -14.56 -21.51
N ARG A 111 3.20 -13.59 -21.08
CA ARG A 111 3.64 -12.27 -20.62
C ARG A 111 4.66 -12.39 -19.49
N ILE A 112 4.36 -13.20 -18.47
CA ILE A 112 5.22 -13.47 -17.31
C ILE A 112 6.50 -14.22 -17.72
N ILE A 113 6.42 -15.24 -18.57
CA ILE A 113 7.61 -16.00 -19.02
C ILE A 113 8.59 -15.08 -19.78
N VAL A 114 8.10 -14.24 -20.68
CA VAL A 114 8.93 -13.27 -21.43
C VAL A 114 9.51 -12.21 -20.49
N ILE A 115 8.71 -11.67 -19.57
CA ILE A 115 9.18 -10.70 -18.55
C ILE A 115 10.26 -11.31 -17.65
N ILE A 116 10.12 -12.55 -17.19
CA ILE A 116 11.12 -13.24 -16.34
C ILE A 116 12.46 -13.42 -17.08
N GLN A 117 12.44 -13.73 -18.38
CA GLN A 117 13.69 -13.86 -19.15
C GLN A 117 14.33 -12.50 -19.46
N LEU A 118 13.52 -11.47 -19.74
CA LEU A 118 14.01 -10.09 -19.87
C LEU A 118 14.58 -9.55 -18.55
N ALA A 119 13.97 -9.89 -17.41
CA ALA A 119 14.48 -9.59 -16.08
C ALA A 119 15.85 -10.24 -15.84
N LYS A 120 16.00 -11.55 -16.12
CA LYS A 120 17.29 -12.27 -16.04
C LYS A 120 18.37 -11.63 -16.92
N LEU A 121 18.03 -11.21 -18.15
CA LEU A 121 18.95 -10.48 -19.03
C LEU A 121 19.35 -9.11 -18.48
N SER A 122 18.43 -8.37 -17.86
CA SER A 122 18.75 -7.08 -17.23
C SER A 122 19.57 -7.21 -15.93
N ILE A 123 19.34 -8.25 -15.12
CA ILE A 123 20.18 -8.59 -13.95
C ILE A 123 21.61 -8.92 -14.41
N TRP A 124 21.77 -9.64 -15.53
CA TRP A 124 23.09 -9.91 -16.13
C TRP A 124 23.78 -8.62 -16.62
N ARG A 125 23.01 -7.59 -17.00
CA ARG A 125 23.51 -6.25 -17.36
C ARG A 125 24.07 -5.50 -16.13
N VAL A 126 23.39 -5.57 -14.98
CA VAL A 126 23.90 -5.02 -13.70
C VAL A 126 25.17 -5.76 -13.25
N ALA A 127 25.15 -7.10 -13.31
CA ALA A 127 26.29 -7.95 -12.94
C ALA A 127 27.53 -7.74 -13.83
N SER A 128 27.35 -7.36 -15.10
CA SER A 128 28.45 -7.08 -16.03
C SER A 128 28.96 -5.63 -15.95
N MET A 129 28.09 -4.64 -15.69
CA MET A 129 28.53 -3.27 -15.38
C MET A 129 29.39 -3.23 -14.11
N SER A 130 29.04 -4.02 -13.08
CA SER A 130 29.81 -4.15 -11.84
C SER A 130 31.26 -4.66 -12.03
N ARG A 131 31.61 -5.22 -13.19
CA ARG A 131 32.96 -5.77 -13.47
C ARG A 131 33.93 -4.82 -14.17
N LYS A 132 33.54 -3.57 -14.49
CA LYS A 132 34.42 -2.63 -15.22
C LYS A 132 35.14 -1.58 -14.35
N ASN A 133 34.68 -1.27 -13.14
CA ASN A 133 35.31 -0.27 -12.27
C ASN A 133 36.05 -0.90 -11.08
N ASN A 134 37.28 -1.39 -11.32
CA ASN A 134 38.18 -1.85 -10.27
C ASN A 134 38.98 -0.69 -9.65
N GLN A 135 38.46 -0.08 -8.58
CA GLN A 135 39.30 0.45 -7.50
C GLN A 135 38.75 -0.05 -6.16
N TYR A 136 39.63 -0.60 -5.33
CA TYR A 136 39.27 -1.25 -4.07
C TYR A 136 39.20 -0.24 -2.92
N SER A 137 38.03 -0.14 -2.29
CA SER A 137 37.90 0.26 -0.88
C SER A 137 36.83 -0.61 -0.21
N ILE A 138 37.24 -1.41 0.76
CA ILE A 138 36.37 -2.37 1.46
C ILE A 138 35.45 -1.60 2.41
N CYS A 139 34.15 -1.61 2.14
CA CYS A 139 33.15 -1.11 3.09
C CYS A 139 32.95 -2.13 4.22
N ARG A 140 33.79 -2.04 5.25
CA ARG A 140 33.32 -2.33 6.62
C ARG A 140 32.33 -1.24 6.99
N VAL A 141 31.21 -1.61 7.61
CA VAL A 141 30.44 -0.65 8.41
C VAL A 141 31.02 -0.68 9.82
N SER A 142 31.81 0.35 10.13
CA SER A 142 32.26 0.67 11.47
C SER A 142 32.41 2.18 11.55
N ASP A 143 31.68 2.78 12.48
CA ASP A 143 31.93 4.05 13.19
C ASP A 143 32.94 5.02 12.55
N ASP A 144 32.45 6.15 12.03
CA ASP A 144 32.99 7.45 12.46
C ASP A 144 32.04 8.63 12.13
N GLU A 145 32.05 9.63 13.02
CA GLU A 145 31.17 10.81 12.99
C GLU A 145 31.77 11.94 12.15
N LYS A 146 31.30 12.19 10.91
CA LYS A 146 31.71 13.42 10.18
C LYS A 146 30.89 14.00 9.01
N LEU A 147 29.58 13.70 8.85
CA LEU A 147 28.77 14.33 7.78
C LEU A 147 27.49 15.07 8.24
N ILE A 148 27.26 15.17 9.56
CA ILE A 148 26.24 16.07 10.14
C ILE A 148 26.92 17.36 10.67
N GLU A 149 28.17 17.26 11.13
CA GLU A 149 28.94 18.34 11.76
C GLU A 149 29.30 19.52 10.82
N GLU A 150 29.26 19.33 9.49
CA GLU A 150 29.50 20.39 8.49
C GLU A 150 28.25 21.18 8.06
N LEU A 151 27.03 20.77 8.43
CA LEU A 151 25.79 21.48 8.07
C LEU A 151 25.16 22.28 9.21
N GLU A 152 25.51 22.01 10.47
CA GLU A 152 25.05 22.82 11.61
C GLU A 152 26.00 24.00 11.94
N ASN A 153 27.24 24.00 11.44
CA ASN A 153 28.24 25.05 11.69
C ASN A 153 28.13 26.30 10.78
N LYS A 154 26.91 26.65 10.36
CA LYS A 154 26.57 27.96 9.77
C LYS A 154 25.33 28.58 10.42
N PHE A 155 25.41 28.87 11.72
CA PHE A 155 25.17 30.22 12.27
C PHE A 155 25.17 30.20 13.81
N THR A 156 26.29 30.57 14.45
CA THR A 156 26.34 30.78 15.91
C THR A 156 27.24 31.95 16.31
N VAL A 157 26.70 32.77 17.22
CA VAL A 157 27.38 33.69 18.15
C VAL A 157 28.28 34.80 17.57
N SER A 158 27.78 36.02 17.69
CA SER A 158 28.42 37.00 18.57
C SER A 158 27.39 37.49 19.59
N GLN A 159 27.83 37.83 20.81
CA GLN A 159 26.95 38.16 21.94
C GLN A 159 27.47 39.40 22.71
N VAL A 160 26.80 39.74 23.81
CA VAL A 160 27.07 40.86 24.74
C VAL A 160 26.55 42.23 24.24
N GLY A 161 25.63 42.91 24.95
CA GLY A 161 24.94 42.46 26.16
C GLY A 161 24.17 43.56 26.91
N ASN A 162 23.98 43.30 28.21
CA ASN A 162 23.40 44.13 29.28
C ASN A 162 21.87 44.29 29.34
N SER A 163 21.37 43.80 30.48
CA SER A 163 20.12 44.14 31.15
C SER A 163 19.98 45.64 31.44
N GLN A 164 18.74 46.16 31.44
CA GLN A 164 18.02 46.48 32.68
C GLN A 164 16.55 46.83 32.44
N SER A 165 15.75 46.71 33.49
CA SER A 165 14.37 47.21 33.56
C SER A 165 14.34 48.74 33.69
N PHE A 166 13.43 49.39 32.99
CA PHE A 166 12.85 50.66 33.44
C PHE A 166 11.35 50.69 33.15
N ASP A 167 10.61 51.26 34.09
CA ASP A 167 9.17 51.48 34.06
C ASP A 167 8.89 53.00 33.90
N ILE A 168 7.61 53.41 33.87
CA ILE A 168 7.10 54.78 33.60
C ILE A 168 7.13 55.14 32.09
N GLY A 169 6.04 55.57 31.47
CA GLY A 169 4.66 55.71 31.99
C GLY A 169 3.71 56.45 31.05
N GLU A 170 2.42 56.43 31.40
CA GLU A 170 1.31 57.33 31.02
C GLU A 170 1.28 58.00 29.63
N ALA A 171 0.27 57.63 28.83
CA ALA A 171 -0.59 58.60 28.11
C ALA A 171 -1.92 57.93 27.71
N ASP A 172 -3.01 58.28 28.41
CA ASP A 172 -4.37 57.89 28.02
C ASP A 172 -4.85 58.60 26.75
N PHE A 173 -5.85 58.02 26.06
CA PHE A 173 -6.98 58.82 25.59
C PHE A 173 -8.25 57.99 25.47
N GLU A 174 -9.29 58.39 26.22
CA GLU A 174 -10.61 57.77 26.21
C GLU A 174 -11.51 58.29 25.07
N SER A 175 -12.35 57.41 24.53
CA SER A 175 -13.76 57.63 24.11
C SER A 175 -14.21 56.36 23.37
N GLN A 176 -15.18 55.57 23.80
CA GLN A 176 -16.36 55.80 24.65
C GLN A 176 -17.43 56.74 24.05
N ASP A 177 -18.37 56.09 23.36
CA ASP A 177 -19.75 55.87 23.84
C ASP A 177 -20.91 56.62 23.15
N ASN A 178 -22.07 55.97 23.26
CA ASN A 178 -23.45 56.38 22.96
C ASN A 178 -23.92 56.30 21.48
N LYS A 179 -24.97 55.52 21.09
CA LYS A 179 -26.31 55.17 21.68
C LYS A 179 -27.42 56.11 21.16
N ILE A 180 -28.67 55.62 21.21
CA ILE A 180 -29.98 56.33 21.17
C ILE A 180 -30.84 56.11 19.90
N LEU A 181 -31.81 55.17 20.04
CA LEU A 181 -33.23 55.26 19.62
C LEU A 181 -33.59 55.34 18.11
N LYS A 182 -34.84 55.10 17.66
CA LYS A 182 -35.93 54.16 18.07
C LYS A 182 -37.04 54.16 17.00
N ASP A 183 -37.97 53.20 17.11
CA ASP A 183 -39.41 53.24 16.76
C ASP A 183 -39.90 54.20 15.65
N ALA A 184 -40.32 53.63 14.51
CA ALA A 184 -41.56 54.06 13.82
C ALA A 184 -42.17 52.89 13.02
N ILE A 185 -43.51 52.81 13.00
CA ILE A 185 -44.31 51.78 12.33
C ILE A 185 -45.06 52.42 11.14
N SER A 186 -45.60 51.59 10.25
CA SER A 186 -46.63 51.91 9.23
C SER A 186 -46.09 52.35 7.85
N ARG A 187 -46.75 52.06 6.72
CA ARG A 187 -47.97 51.24 6.48
C ARG A 187 -48.12 50.85 4.99
N THR A 188 -48.92 49.80 4.74
CA THR A 188 -49.95 49.60 3.67
C THR A 188 -50.07 50.65 2.55
N ASP A 189 -50.41 50.33 1.30
CA ASP A 189 -50.78 49.06 0.64
C ASP A 189 -50.78 49.29 -0.91
N ASP A 190 -51.50 48.44 -1.66
CA ASP A 190 -52.17 48.71 -2.94
C ASP A 190 -51.36 48.63 -4.27
N ASN A 191 -51.90 48.08 -5.38
CA ASN A 191 -52.94 47.04 -5.56
C ASN A 191 -52.96 46.56 -7.06
N ILE A 192 -54.04 45.87 -7.44
CA ILE A 192 -54.57 45.64 -8.81
C ILE A 192 -54.03 44.42 -9.58
N THR A 193 -54.79 43.32 -9.48
CA THR A 193 -54.94 42.29 -10.52
C THR A 193 -56.08 42.67 -11.49
N PRO A 194 -56.22 42.01 -12.67
CA PRO A 194 -57.25 40.96 -12.82
C PRO A 194 -56.72 39.67 -13.49
N TYR A 195 -57.12 38.44 -13.09
CA TYR A 195 -58.34 37.67 -13.50
C TYR A 195 -58.37 37.29 -15.01
N THR A 196 -58.89 36.12 -15.46
CA THR A 196 -59.97 35.22 -14.95
C THR A 196 -59.81 33.74 -15.36
N VAL A 197 -60.25 32.79 -14.48
CA VAL A 197 -61.13 31.59 -14.75
C VAL A 197 -60.57 30.49 -15.70
N ASP A 198 -60.60 29.16 -15.45
CA ASP A 198 -61.20 28.20 -14.47
C ASP A 198 -60.47 26.82 -14.67
N LYS A 199 -60.69 25.63 -14.07
CA LYS A 199 -61.29 24.95 -12.87
C LYS A 199 -60.77 23.46 -12.96
N ASN A 200 -61.03 22.41 -12.16
CA ASN A 200 -61.77 22.04 -10.93
C ASN A 200 -61.14 20.68 -10.46
N SER A 201 -61.25 20.13 -9.24
CA SER A 201 -61.42 20.67 -7.88
C SER A 201 -61.42 19.53 -6.83
N ALA A 202 -60.73 19.71 -5.70
CA ALA A 202 -60.94 19.01 -4.41
C ALA A 202 -60.49 17.52 -4.31
N THR A 203 -60.19 16.95 -3.13
CA THR A 203 -60.53 17.32 -1.73
C THR A 203 -59.36 17.23 -0.72
N SER A 204 -59.49 17.98 0.39
CA SER A 204 -58.68 17.97 1.64
C SER A 204 -59.22 16.91 2.65
N PRO A 205 -58.69 16.64 3.89
CA PRO A 205 -58.08 17.54 4.92
C PRO A 205 -56.89 16.94 5.74
N MET A 206 -56.40 17.48 6.87
CA MET A 206 -55.99 18.84 7.32
C MET A 206 -55.45 18.78 8.78
N LYS A 207 -54.55 19.70 9.19
CA LYS A 207 -54.04 20.01 10.57
C LYS A 207 -52.90 19.10 11.10
N GLY A 208 -51.91 19.60 11.87
CA GLY A 208 -51.50 21.00 12.12
C GLY A 208 -50.79 21.24 13.48
N PHE A 209 -49.88 22.25 13.54
CA PHE A 209 -49.23 22.85 14.74
C PHE A 209 -48.30 21.91 15.57
N ASN A 210 -47.11 22.29 16.08
CA ASN A 210 -46.55 23.57 16.54
C ASN A 210 -44.99 23.61 16.51
N THR A 211 -44.39 24.78 16.72
CA THR A 211 -43.00 24.99 17.23
C THR A 211 -43.04 26.03 18.38
N PRO A 212 -42.06 26.12 19.31
CA PRO A 212 -40.91 27.04 19.11
C PRO A 212 -39.59 26.72 19.90
N THR A 213 -38.52 27.50 19.61
CA THR A 213 -37.30 27.80 20.43
C THR A 213 -36.37 26.64 20.91
N VAL A 214 -35.04 26.57 20.74
CA VAL A 214 -33.88 27.51 20.57
C VAL A 214 -33.14 27.88 21.88
N LEU A 215 -31.99 27.22 22.18
CA LEU A 215 -30.66 27.84 22.52
C LEU A 215 -29.52 26.87 22.93
N LYS A 216 -28.30 27.17 22.44
CA LYS A 216 -26.92 26.96 23.00
C LYS A 216 -26.35 25.57 23.43
N ARG A 217 -25.29 25.19 22.68
CA ARG A 217 -23.90 24.82 23.09
C ARG A 217 -23.61 23.65 24.05
N ASN A 218 -22.95 22.64 23.45
CA ASN A 218 -21.64 22.04 23.77
C ASN A 218 -21.36 21.27 25.10
N LEU A 219 -20.86 20.05 24.84
CA LEU A 219 -19.79 19.29 25.53
C LEU A 219 -20.12 18.38 26.73
N GLU A 220 -19.41 17.23 26.64
CA GLU A 220 -19.01 16.24 27.66
C GLU A 220 -20.02 15.27 28.31
N GLU A 221 -19.56 14.01 28.35
CA GLU A 221 -19.90 12.90 29.26
C GLU A 221 -21.33 12.28 29.23
N VAL A 222 -21.52 10.96 29.43
CA VAL A 222 -20.63 9.78 29.27
C VAL A 222 -21.50 8.52 29.01
N PHE A 223 -20.92 7.32 28.91
CA PHE A 223 -21.67 6.05 28.94
C PHE A 223 -22.67 5.98 30.12
N ASP A 224 -23.87 5.49 29.86
CA ASP A 224 -24.51 4.56 30.81
C ASP A 224 -25.49 3.60 30.11
N LEU A 225 -25.62 2.39 30.65
CA LEU A 225 -26.49 1.31 30.16
C LEU A 225 -27.48 0.92 31.25
N GLU A 226 -28.79 1.13 31.05
CA GLU A 226 -29.76 0.32 31.78
C GLU A 226 -31.10 0.08 31.06
N LEU A 227 -31.82 -0.92 31.55
CA LEU A 227 -33.05 -1.48 31.00
C LEU A 227 -34.28 -0.62 31.35
N ASN A 228 -35.34 -0.74 30.54
CA ASN A 228 -36.65 -1.33 30.94
C ASN A 228 -37.64 -1.19 29.77
N GLU A 229 -38.17 -2.26 29.17
CA GLU A 229 -39.14 -3.28 29.64
C GLU A 229 -40.58 -2.98 29.16
N HIS A 230 -41.15 -3.89 28.36
CA HIS A 230 -42.50 -4.48 28.44
C HIS A 230 -42.81 -5.23 27.12
N LEU A 231 -42.81 -6.57 27.07
CA LEU A 231 -43.80 -7.53 27.62
C LEU A 231 -45.08 -7.70 26.78
N SER A 232 -45.18 -8.81 26.03
CA SER A 232 -46.41 -9.64 26.01
C SER A 232 -46.27 -11.03 25.34
N SER A 233 -46.00 -12.08 26.15
CA SER A 233 -46.41 -13.49 25.93
C SER A 233 -45.85 -14.28 24.70
N SER A 234 -45.77 -15.62 24.69
CA SER A 234 -46.28 -16.61 25.66
C SER A 234 -45.46 -17.91 25.75
N LYS A 235 -45.37 -18.44 26.98
CA LYS A 235 -45.15 -19.85 27.39
C LYS A 235 -43.78 -20.52 27.15
N THR A 236 -43.30 -21.11 28.24
CA THR A 236 -42.00 -21.77 28.47
C THR A 236 -42.14 -23.30 28.47
N PRO A 237 -41.04 -24.10 28.48
CA PRO A 237 -40.25 -24.29 29.71
C PRO A 237 -38.83 -23.67 29.63
N LYS A 238 -38.37 -23.09 30.74
CA LYS A 238 -36.98 -22.62 30.89
C LYS A 238 -36.14 -23.72 31.54
N ILE A 239 -34.99 -24.03 30.93
CA ILE A 239 -33.81 -24.58 31.60
C ILE A 239 -32.64 -23.70 31.13
N SER A 240 -32.00 -22.97 32.03
CA SER A 240 -30.88 -22.07 31.71
C SER A 240 -29.53 -22.79 31.76
N PRO A 241 -28.55 -22.42 30.92
CA PRO A 241 -27.24 -23.07 30.86
C PRO A 241 -26.23 -22.58 31.93
N GLU A 242 -26.67 -22.32 33.17
CA GLU A 242 -25.78 -22.05 34.32
C GLU A 242 -25.31 -23.35 35.00
N GLY A 243 -25.01 -24.36 34.19
CA GLY A 243 -24.76 -25.74 34.63
C GLY A 243 -23.48 -26.37 34.09
N ARG A 244 -22.55 -25.59 33.50
CA ARG A 244 -21.33 -26.13 32.89
C ARG A 244 -19.99 -25.52 33.30
N ILE A 245 -19.97 -24.45 34.12
CA ILE A 245 -18.74 -23.93 34.77
C ILE A 245 -18.85 -24.09 36.30
N ASN A 246 -19.20 -25.31 36.75
CA ASN A 246 -19.16 -25.66 38.18
C ASN A 246 -18.95 -27.17 38.46
N GLN A 247 -18.32 -27.89 37.50
CA GLN A 247 -17.98 -29.32 37.64
C GLN A 247 -16.49 -29.65 37.34
N ILE A 248 -15.62 -28.65 37.17
CA ILE A 248 -14.16 -28.85 36.96
C ILE A 248 -13.34 -28.19 38.11
N VAL A 249 -13.96 -27.94 39.27
CA VAL A 249 -13.27 -27.48 40.50
C VAL A 249 -13.64 -28.36 41.71
N LYS A 250 -13.86 -29.67 41.47
CA LYS A 250 -14.30 -30.62 42.50
C LYS A 250 -13.71 -32.04 42.39
N SER A 251 -12.54 -32.15 41.77
CA SER A 251 -11.81 -33.42 41.56
C SER A 251 -10.34 -33.40 42.02
N LEU A 252 -9.81 -32.24 42.43
CA LEU A 252 -8.43 -32.11 42.93
C LEU A 252 -8.41 -31.37 44.27
N LEU A 253 -8.46 -32.14 45.37
CA LEU A 253 -7.73 -31.93 46.64
C LEU A 253 -8.19 -32.98 47.67
N LEU A 254 -7.54 -34.15 47.65
CA LEU A 254 -7.55 -35.09 48.77
C LEU A 254 -6.10 -35.27 49.25
N SER A 255 -5.91 -35.20 50.56
CA SER A 255 -4.60 -35.21 51.24
C SER A 255 -3.91 -36.59 51.24
N PRO A 256 -2.61 -36.64 51.55
CA PRO A 256 -2.28 -36.97 52.95
C PRO A 256 -1.21 -36.06 53.60
N THR A 257 -0.93 -36.31 54.88
CA THR A 257 -0.25 -35.43 55.84
C THR A 257 1.11 -35.96 56.33
N LEU A 258 1.83 -35.13 57.13
CA LEU A 258 2.79 -35.43 58.23
C LEU A 258 4.20 -34.74 58.06
N PRO A 259 5.00 -34.49 59.13
CA PRO A 259 4.66 -33.56 60.23
C PRO A 259 5.86 -32.79 60.87
N LEU A 260 5.58 -31.95 61.88
CA LEU A 260 6.48 -31.47 62.98
C LEU A 260 7.65 -30.50 62.61
N PRO A 261 8.24 -29.79 63.60
CA PRO A 261 7.72 -29.36 64.92
C PRO A 261 7.84 -27.83 65.17
N LEU A 262 7.00 -27.30 66.06
CA LEU A 262 7.32 -26.10 66.84
C LEU A 262 7.99 -26.52 68.16
N SER A 263 9.01 -25.77 68.59
CA SER A 263 9.51 -25.78 69.97
C SER A 263 9.76 -24.36 70.46
N SER A 264 9.59 -24.12 71.76
CA SER A 264 9.55 -22.77 72.32
C SER A 264 10.23 -22.68 73.70
N SER A 265 11.15 -21.73 73.85
CA SER A 265 11.56 -21.12 75.13
C SER A 265 12.35 -19.84 74.78
N TRP A 266 11.98 -18.62 75.20
CA TRP A 266 11.78 -18.05 76.54
C TRP A 266 13.09 -17.75 77.29
N PHE A 267 13.40 -16.46 77.46
CA PHE A 267 14.07 -15.74 78.57
C PHE A 267 14.30 -14.28 78.05
N SER A 268 14.04 -13.18 78.77
CA SER A 268 13.32 -12.96 80.03
C SER A 268 13.10 -11.47 80.36
N ILE A 269 12.15 -11.17 81.26
CA ILE A 269 12.18 -10.17 82.37
C ILE A 269 12.59 -8.68 82.11
N SER A 270 12.02 -7.66 82.77
CA SER A 270 10.62 -7.19 82.92
C SER A 270 10.54 -5.90 83.78
N GLN A 271 9.43 -5.14 83.61
CA GLN A 271 8.82 -4.15 84.53
C GLN A 271 9.51 -2.82 84.90
N LEU A 272 8.67 -1.76 84.84
CA LEU A 272 8.53 -0.52 85.65
C LEU A 272 7.48 0.35 84.87
N VAL A 273 6.46 1.08 85.36
CA VAL A 273 5.85 1.44 86.67
C VAL A 273 4.29 1.40 86.54
N ARG A 274 3.52 1.80 87.56
CA ARG A 274 2.03 1.82 87.66
C ARG A 274 1.58 2.99 88.56
N VAL A 275 0.41 3.66 88.47
CA VAL A 275 -0.83 3.56 87.64
C VAL A 275 -1.41 4.99 87.44
N GLY A 276 -2.23 5.27 86.41
CA GLY A 276 -3.05 6.50 86.34
C GLY A 276 -4.22 6.40 85.34
N LYS A 277 -5.43 6.86 85.71
CA LYS A 277 -6.64 6.84 84.86
C LYS A 277 -6.82 8.14 84.06
N GLY A 278 -7.19 7.99 82.79
CA GLY A 278 -7.74 9.00 81.89
C GLY A 278 -8.15 8.31 80.59
N GLY A 279 -9.19 8.75 79.91
CA GLY A 279 -9.68 8.10 78.68
C GLY A 279 -10.26 9.12 77.70
N VAL A 280 -10.74 8.61 76.55
CA VAL A 280 -11.02 9.36 75.31
C VAL A 280 -9.70 9.74 74.60
N ASP A 281 -9.46 9.43 73.33
CA ASP A 281 -10.32 8.77 72.32
C ASP A 281 -9.68 7.50 71.72
N ALA A 282 -10.42 6.79 70.87
CA ALA A 282 -9.87 5.71 70.04
C ALA A 282 -9.47 6.27 68.67
N ASP A 283 -8.16 6.49 68.46
CA ASP A 283 -7.64 6.95 67.16
C ASP A 283 -8.01 5.98 66.04
N VAL A 284 -8.83 6.47 65.10
CA VAL A 284 -9.11 5.78 63.84
C VAL A 284 -7.83 5.83 63.01
N VAL A 285 -7.26 4.65 62.71
CA VAL A 285 -6.12 4.55 61.79
C VAL A 285 -6.57 5.08 60.42
N MET A 286 -6.08 6.26 60.07
CA MET A 286 -6.41 6.94 58.83
C MET A 286 -5.69 6.25 57.67
N ASN A 287 -6.44 5.47 56.89
CA ASN A 287 -6.01 4.93 55.60
C ASN A 287 -5.84 6.07 54.58
N LYS A 288 -4.72 6.79 54.66
CA LYS A 288 -4.37 7.91 53.79
C LYS A 288 -2.93 7.81 53.31
N CYS A 289 -2.68 8.39 52.13
CA CYS A 289 -1.34 8.58 51.59
C CYS A 289 -0.44 9.39 52.54
N LEU A 290 0.84 9.03 52.65
CA LEU A 290 1.80 9.73 53.52
C LEU A 290 2.35 10.99 52.83
N ASP A 291 2.56 12.09 53.58
CA ASP A 291 3.03 13.38 53.04
C ASP A 291 4.31 13.27 52.18
N LYS A 292 5.22 12.35 52.52
CA LYS A 292 6.44 12.07 51.75
C LYS A 292 6.13 11.54 50.35
N GLU A 293 5.10 10.71 50.22
CA GLU A 293 4.67 10.09 48.96
C GLU A 293 3.82 11.06 48.14
N ILE A 294 2.94 11.84 48.80
CA ILE A 294 2.25 13.00 48.19
C ILE A 294 3.29 13.94 47.55
N HIS A 295 4.33 14.32 48.30
CA HIS A 295 5.38 15.22 47.81
C HIS A 295 6.21 14.59 46.68
N ALA A 296 6.51 13.29 46.75
CA ALA A 296 7.20 12.56 45.70
C ALA A 296 6.42 12.54 44.37
N LEU A 297 5.10 12.33 44.44
CA LEU A 297 4.20 12.34 43.28
C LEU A 297 4.02 13.75 42.70
N LEU A 298 3.90 14.80 43.53
CA LEU A 298 3.86 16.19 43.04
C LEU A 298 5.19 16.60 42.38
N LEU A 299 6.33 16.16 42.90
CA LEU A 299 7.65 16.34 42.26
C LEU A 299 7.86 15.47 41.00
N PHE A 300 7.04 14.43 40.80
CA PHE A 300 7.00 13.67 39.56
C PHE A 300 6.14 14.37 38.50
N LYS A 301 5.00 14.95 38.90
CA LYS A 301 4.13 15.75 38.02
C LYS A 301 4.77 17.07 37.57
N ALA A 302 5.49 17.76 38.46
CA ALA A 302 6.00 19.12 38.23
C ALA A 302 6.78 19.38 36.92
N PRO A 303 7.66 18.48 36.42
CA PRO A 303 8.37 18.69 35.15
C PRO A 303 7.58 18.26 33.89
N LEU A 304 6.43 17.61 34.04
CA LEU A 304 5.69 17.01 32.91
C LEU A 304 4.74 18.02 32.26
N LYS A 305 4.59 17.90 30.93
CA LYS A 305 3.48 18.51 30.20
C LYS A 305 2.33 17.52 30.16
N ASP A 306 1.17 17.98 30.60
CA ASP A 306 -0.09 17.25 30.64
C ASP A 306 -1.11 17.98 29.74
N PRO A 307 -1.10 17.74 28.42
CA PRO A 307 -1.96 18.45 27.47
C PRO A 307 -3.43 18.00 27.57
N ASP A 308 -3.65 16.72 27.90
CA ASP A 308 -4.97 16.07 27.89
C ASP A 308 -5.60 16.00 29.30
N GLY A 309 -4.89 16.47 30.34
CA GLY A 309 -5.39 16.53 31.72
C GLY A 309 -5.38 15.18 32.45
N GLY A 310 -4.53 14.23 32.03
CA GLY A 310 -4.42 12.89 32.62
C GLY A 310 -4.08 12.90 34.11
N LEU A 311 -3.27 13.88 34.56
CA LEU A 311 -2.90 14.07 35.97
C LEU A 311 -3.74 15.15 36.66
N SER A 312 -4.85 15.61 36.08
CA SER A 312 -5.71 16.68 36.61
C SER A 312 -6.10 16.52 38.09
N THR A 313 -6.43 15.29 38.51
CA THR A 313 -6.81 14.98 39.92
C THR A 313 -5.68 15.15 40.94
N TRP A 314 -4.42 15.17 40.50
CA TRP A 314 -3.24 15.30 41.37
C TRP A 314 -3.08 16.76 41.80
N THR A 315 -3.72 17.12 42.91
CA THR A 315 -3.78 18.48 43.45
C THR A 315 -3.13 18.56 44.84
N ALA A 316 -2.59 19.73 45.20
CA ALA A 316 -2.07 19.95 46.56
C ALA A 316 -3.19 20.05 47.62
N ASP A 317 -4.43 20.29 47.19
CA ASP A 317 -5.59 20.50 48.07
C ASP A 317 -6.23 19.17 48.52
N GLU A 318 -6.18 18.11 47.70
CA GLU A 318 -6.63 16.76 48.11
C GLU A 318 -5.51 16.05 48.90
N HIS A 319 -5.59 16.15 50.24
CA HIS A 319 -4.65 15.59 51.22
C HIS A 319 -4.78 14.06 51.37
N ASP A 320 -4.90 13.34 50.25
CA ASP A 320 -4.97 11.88 50.17
C ASP A 320 -4.71 11.38 48.74
N CYS A 321 -3.43 11.16 48.39
CA CYS A 321 -3.06 10.70 47.05
C CYS A 321 -3.68 9.35 46.65
N CYS A 322 -4.19 8.55 47.60
CA CYS A 322 -4.83 7.27 47.34
C CYS A 322 -6.17 7.38 46.58
N LYS A 323 -6.65 8.60 46.32
CA LYS A 323 -7.81 8.89 45.46
C LYS A 323 -7.42 9.43 44.08
N TRP A 324 -6.15 9.74 43.84
CA TRP A 324 -5.71 10.33 42.59
C TRP A 324 -5.75 9.29 41.46
N ARG A 325 -6.11 9.72 40.24
CA ARG A 325 -6.14 8.86 39.06
C ARG A 325 -4.77 8.20 38.87
N GLY A 326 -4.76 6.87 38.75
CA GLY A 326 -3.56 6.06 38.58
C GLY A 326 -2.79 5.71 39.85
N ILE A 327 -3.23 6.12 41.05
CA ILE A 327 -2.60 5.75 42.32
C ILE A 327 -3.40 4.63 43.00
N THR A 328 -2.70 3.59 43.49
CA THR A 328 -3.27 2.63 44.44
C THR A 328 -2.39 2.51 45.67
N CYS A 329 -3.01 2.55 46.85
CA CYS A 329 -2.35 2.40 48.14
C CYS A 329 -2.68 1.07 48.83
N ASN A 330 -1.88 0.73 49.84
CA ASN A 330 -2.13 -0.38 50.74
C ASN A 330 -3.23 -0.04 51.77
N ASN A 331 -4.33 -0.79 51.76
CA ASN A 331 -5.52 -0.62 52.63
C ASN A 331 -5.29 -0.82 54.14
N GLN A 332 -4.06 -1.09 54.59
CA GLN A 332 -3.69 -1.21 56.01
C GLN A 332 -2.60 -0.23 56.44
N THR A 333 -1.82 0.34 55.50
CA THR A 333 -0.64 1.17 55.82
C THR A 333 -0.61 2.52 55.12
N GLY A 334 -1.52 2.79 54.18
CA GLY A 334 -1.57 4.05 53.43
C GLY A 334 -0.50 4.24 52.35
N HIS A 335 0.55 3.40 52.35
CA HIS A 335 1.65 3.48 51.39
C HIS A 335 1.20 3.23 49.95
N VAL A 336 1.70 4.05 49.01
CA VAL A 336 1.53 3.86 47.56
C VAL A 336 2.20 2.56 47.11
N THR A 337 1.41 1.69 46.47
CA THR A 337 1.84 0.38 45.95
C THR A 337 1.76 0.26 44.43
N LYS A 338 0.86 1.01 43.76
CA LYS A 338 0.82 1.11 42.29
C LYS A 338 0.85 2.56 41.81
N LEU A 339 1.48 2.76 40.66
CA LEU A 339 1.38 3.94 39.80
C LEU A 339 1.09 3.46 38.37
N GLU A 340 -0.07 3.84 37.84
CA GLU A 340 -0.66 3.31 36.60
C GLU A 340 -1.24 4.50 35.81
N ILE A 341 -0.44 5.10 34.92
CA ILE A 341 -0.77 6.35 34.19
C ILE A 341 -0.49 6.23 32.69
N SER A 342 -0.80 5.08 32.14
CA SER A 342 -0.74 4.81 30.70
C SER A 342 -1.76 5.62 29.89
N ASN A 343 -1.49 5.77 28.58
CA ASN A 343 -2.37 6.43 27.60
C ASN A 343 -2.92 7.79 28.11
N SER A 344 -2.02 8.64 28.63
CA SER A 344 -2.36 9.88 29.34
C SER A 344 -1.75 11.14 28.71
N GLY A 345 -1.19 11.03 27.50
CA GLY A 345 -0.68 12.17 26.71
C GLY A 345 0.58 12.85 27.28
N LEU A 346 1.24 12.23 28.26
CA LEU A 346 2.27 12.90 29.07
C LEU A 346 3.59 13.06 28.31
N VAL A 347 4.16 14.27 28.36
CA VAL A 347 5.44 14.59 27.70
C VAL A 347 6.45 15.09 28.73
N GLY A 348 7.62 14.44 28.82
CA GLY A 348 8.72 14.88 29.70
C GLY A 348 9.69 13.74 30.05
N GLU A 349 10.44 13.92 31.14
CA GLU A 349 11.40 12.92 31.64
C GLU A 349 10.92 12.32 32.97
N ILE A 350 11.25 11.05 33.23
CA ILE A 350 10.87 10.36 34.48
C ILE A 350 11.68 10.94 35.65
N SER A 351 11.01 11.70 36.53
CA SER A 351 11.62 12.34 37.69
C SER A 351 12.17 11.35 38.73
N HIS A 352 13.34 11.66 39.28
CA HIS A 352 13.99 10.91 40.37
C HIS A 352 13.17 10.86 41.67
N SER A 353 12.11 11.69 41.80
CA SER A 353 11.25 11.67 42.99
C SER A 353 10.55 10.32 43.21
N LEU A 354 10.30 9.52 42.16
CA LEU A 354 9.69 8.19 42.26
C LEU A 354 10.46 7.23 43.18
N LEU A 355 11.78 7.40 43.34
CA LEU A 355 12.60 6.59 44.26
C LEU A 355 12.13 6.72 45.73
N ASN A 356 11.38 7.78 46.08
CA ASN A 356 10.83 7.93 47.42
C ASN A 356 9.62 7.01 47.72
N LEU A 357 9.00 6.41 46.71
CA LEU A 357 7.85 5.49 46.81
C LEU A 357 8.35 4.06 47.12
N SER A 358 8.90 3.86 48.31
CA SER A 358 9.65 2.64 48.68
C SER A 358 8.83 1.35 48.74
N TYR A 359 7.51 1.42 48.57
CA TYR A 359 6.58 0.29 48.57
C TYR A 359 5.92 0.03 47.21
N LEU A 360 6.32 0.79 46.18
CA LEU A 360 5.81 0.63 44.82
C LEU A 360 6.19 -0.75 44.26
N ASN A 361 5.18 -1.55 43.92
CA ASN A 361 5.35 -2.88 43.33
C ASN A 361 4.84 -2.99 41.89
N HIS A 362 4.14 -1.97 41.40
CA HIS A 362 3.62 -1.90 40.04
C HIS A 362 3.82 -0.47 39.50
N LEU A 363 4.53 -0.36 38.39
CA LEU A 363 4.77 0.89 37.67
C LEU A 363 4.41 0.70 36.20
N ASP A 364 3.39 1.40 35.74
CA ASP A 364 2.97 1.50 34.34
C ASP A 364 2.97 2.96 33.89
N LEU A 365 3.82 3.26 32.90
CA LEU A 365 3.96 4.55 32.23
C LEU A 365 3.73 4.44 30.70
N SER A 366 3.16 3.32 30.23
CA SER A 366 3.08 2.96 28.81
C SER A 366 2.23 3.91 27.95
N ILE A 367 2.41 3.88 26.64
CA ILE A 367 1.59 4.65 25.67
C ILE A 367 1.58 6.15 26.03
N ASN A 368 2.76 6.75 26.08
CA ASN A 368 2.95 8.16 26.44
C ASN A 368 4.05 8.79 25.55
N SER A 369 4.51 9.99 25.88
CA SER A 369 5.62 10.66 25.22
C SER A 369 6.74 11.01 26.21
N PHE A 370 7.01 10.10 27.15
CA PHE A 370 8.21 10.18 27.98
C PHE A 370 9.45 10.04 27.09
N HIS A 371 10.49 10.83 27.38
CA HIS A 371 11.74 10.88 26.63
C HIS A 371 12.95 10.92 27.56
N GLY A 372 14.15 10.95 26.97
CA GLY A 372 15.42 10.85 27.70
C GLY A 372 15.93 9.41 27.77
N ASN A 373 16.92 9.19 28.63
CA ASN A 373 17.36 7.85 28.99
C ASN A 373 16.40 7.24 30.04
N ILE A 374 16.15 5.93 29.97
CA ILE A 374 15.45 5.21 31.04
C ILE A 374 16.26 5.35 32.35
N PRO A 375 15.69 5.85 33.46
CA PRO A 375 16.50 6.15 34.64
C PRO A 375 17.03 4.94 35.39
N ILE A 376 18.36 4.93 35.60
CA ILE A 376 19.09 3.90 36.37
C ILE A 376 18.51 3.67 37.78
N PHE A 377 17.95 4.70 38.41
CA PHE A 377 17.41 4.59 39.77
C PHE A 377 16.23 3.61 39.88
N ILE A 378 15.55 3.28 38.77
CA ILE A 378 14.47 2.28 38.76
C ILE A 378 14.99 0.92 39.23
N GLY A 379 16.24 0.56 38.91
CA GLY A 379 16.88 -0.66 39.42
C GLY A 379 17.03 -0.72 40.95
N SER A 380 16.93 0.42 41.65
CA SER A 380 16.93 0.46 43.13
C SER A 380 15.55 0.18 43.75
N MET A 381 14.48 0.12 42.95
CA MET A 381 13.09 -0.05 43.41
C MET A 381 12.75 -1.54 43.58
N THR A 382 13.49 -2.25 44.45
CA THR A 382 13.48 -3.73 44.56
C THR A 382 12.15 -4.36 44.99
N GLN A 383 11.12 -3.56 45.29
CA GLN A 383 9.75 -4.04 45.53
C GLN A 383 8.94 -4.23 44.23
N LEU A 384 9.45 -3.78 43.06
CA LEU A 384 8.78 -3.94 41.77
C LEU A 384 8.56 -5.42 41.41
N ILE A 385 7.31 -5.71 41.07
CA ILE A 385 6.78 -6.98 40.53
C ILE A 385 6.36 -6.79 39.07
N TYR A 386 5.90 -5.59 38.70
CA TYR A 386 5.51 -5.20 37.36
C TYR A 386 6.17 -3.87 36.98
N LEU A 387 6.81 -3.82 35.81
CA LEU A 387 7.36 -2.61 35.20
C LEU A 387 7.00 -2.58 33.72
N ASP A 388 6.24 -1.55 33.32
CA ASP A 388 5.90 -1.26 31.93
C ASP A 388 6.27 0.19 31.59
N LEU A 389 7.07 0.34 30.55
CA LEU A 389 7.50 1.62 29.98
C LEU A 389 7.21 1.70 28.46
N SER A 390 6.47 0.74 27.91
CA SER A 390 6.27 0.54 26.47
C SER A 390 5.65 1.73 25.74
N ASP A 391 5.78 1.78 24.41
CA ASP A 391 5.24 2.85 23.54
C ASP A 391 5.57 4.27 24.05
N ASN A 392 6.88 4.58 24.11
CA ASN A 392 7.41 5.84 24.60
C ASN A 392 8.67 6.27 23.82
N SER A 393 9.04 7.54 23.91
CA SER A 393 10.12 8.18 23.13
C SER A 393 11.51 8.16 23.81
N PHE A 394 11.84 7.08 24.52
CA PHE A 394 13.15 6.93 25.16
C PHE A 394 14.30 6.71 24.16
N TYR A 395 15.53 6.86 24.64
CA TYR A 395 16.74 6.55 23.87
C TYR A 395 17.86 6.03 24.77
N GLY A 396 18.96 5.58 24.14
CA GLY A 396 20.17 5.17 24.85
C GLY A 396 20.20 3.67 25.13
N THR A 397 20.37 3.29 26.38
CA THR A 397 20.62 1.90 26.81
C THR A 397 19.65 1.46 27.89
N ILE A 398 19.13 0.23 27.80
CA ILE A 398 18.37 -0.37 28.90
C ILE A 398 19.31 -0.52 30.13
N PRO A 399 18.98 0.01 31.32
CA PRO A 399 19.89 0.00 32.47
C PRO A 399 20.22 -1.42 32.97
N PRO A 400 21.49 -1.85 32.99
CA PRO A 400 21.89 -3.15 33.55
C PRO A 400 21.51 -3.32 35.03
N GLU A 401 21.39 -2.22 35.77
CA GLU A 401 20.98 -2.18 37.17
C GLU A 401 19.58 -2.75 37.42
N PHE A 402 18.78 -2.98 36.36
CA PHE A 402 17.54 -3.77 36.44
C PHE A 402 17.78 -5.19 36.98
N GLU A 403 19.01 -5.74 36.93
CA GLU A 403 19.35 -7.02 37.57
C GLU A 403 19.00 -7.10 39.07
N ASN A 404 18.91 -5.96 39.75
CA ASN A 404 18.57 -5.86 41.17
C ASN A 404 17.06 -6.04 41.45
N LEU A 405 16.22 -6.04 40.41
CA LEU A 405 14.76 -6.20 40.51
C LEU A 405 14.36 -7.68 40.64
N THR A 406 14.98 -8.42 41.55
CA THR A 406 14.87 -9.89 41.64
C THR A 406 13.46 -10.42 41.95
N ASN A 407 12.49 -9.55 42.27
CA ASN A 407 11.08 -9.86 42.51
C ASN A 407 10.18 -9.68 41.26
N LEU A 408 10.73 -9.12 40.18
CA LEU A 408 9.99 -8.75 38.98
C LEU A 408 9.43 -10.00 38.27
N GLN A 409 8.13 -9.95 37.96
CA GLN A 409 7.36 -10.98 37.26
C GLN A 409 6.95 -10.53 35.85
N HIS A 410 6.79 -9.23 35.62
CA HIS A 410 6.45 -8.66 34.32
C HIS A 410 7.40 -7.49 33.99
N LEU A 411 8.03 -7.57 32.82
CA LEU A 411 8.85 -6.50 32.24
C LEU A 411 8.43 -6.25 30.80
N GLN A 412 7.89 -5.06 30.53
CA GLN A 412 7.40 -4.64 29.22
C GLN A 412 8.12 -3.36 28.80
N LEU A 413 8.91 -3.47 27.73
CA LEU A 413 9.74 -2.40 27.18
C LEU A 413 9.58 -2.30 25.65
N SER A 414 8.50 -2.83 25.07
CA SER A 414 8.28 -2.79 23.63
C SER A 414 8.12 -1.36 23.11
N TYR A 415 8.75 -1.07 21.97
CA TYR A 415 8.69 0.23 21.28
C TYR A 415 9.11 1.46 22.12
N VAL A 416 10.05 1.28 23.08
CA VAL A 416 10.68 2.36 23.89
C VAL A 416 11.67 3.24 23.09
N GLY A 417 11.30 3.64 21.87
CA GLY A 417 12.07 4.54 21.03
C GLY A 417 13.40 3.95 20.55
N ARG A 418 14.51 4.65 20.75
CA ARG A 418 15.85 4.28 20.24
C ARG A 418 16.76 3.71 21.34
N CYS A 419 16.24 2.75 22.10
CA CYS A 419 17.03 2.02 23.10
C CYS A 419 17.74 0.80 22.51
N ARG A 420 18.84 0.37 23.15
CA ARG A 420 19.56 -0.87 22.85
C ARG A 420 19.93 -1.64 24.12
N VAL A 421 20.14 -2.95 23.99
CA VAL A 421 20.74 -3.78 25.05
C VAL A 421 22.23 -3.97 24.76
N GLU A 422 23.11 -3.45 25.63
CA GLU A 422 24.57 -3.60 25.45
C GLU A 422 25.08 -4.97 25.91
N LYS A 423 24.43 -5.54 26.93
CA LYS A 423 24.64 -6.88 27.47
C LYS A 423 23.29 -7.41 27.92
N ILE A 424 22.98 -8.67 27.65
CA ILE A 424 21.67 -9.28 27.97
C ILE A 424 21.68 -10.10 29.27
N GLU A 425 22.87 -10.34 29.84
CA GLU A 425 23.06 -11.22 31.01
C GLU A 425 22.35 -10.75 32.29
N TRP A 426 22.03 -9.45 32.43
CA TRP A 426 21.28 -8.91 33.59
C TRP A 426 19.90 -9.56 33.76
N LEU A 427 19.26 -9.98 32.65
CA LEU A 427 18.00 -10.74 32.70
C LEU A 427 18.13 -12.04 33.52
N SER A 428 19.29 -12.71 33.50
CA SER A 428 19.46 -14.01 34.18
C SER A 428 19.34 -13.93 35.72
N ASN A 429 19.47 -12.72 36.30
CA ASN A 429 19.22 -12.48 37.72
C ASN A 429 17.72 -12.34 38.06
N LEU A 430 16.85 -12.12 37.06
CA LEU A 430 15.39 -11.98 37.21
C LEU A 430 14.68 -13.34 37.33
N SER A 431 15.10 -14.15 38.30
CA SER A 431 14.58 -15.51 38.55
C SER A 431 13.07 -15.62 38.83
N HIS A 432 12.37 -14.49 39.04
CA HIS A 432 10.92 -14.42 39.21
C HIS A 432 10.14 -14.12 37.92
N LEU A 433 10.80 -13.81 36.81
CA LEU A 433 10.16 -13.28 35.60
C LEU A 433 9.25 -14.31 34.91
N GLU A 434 7.99 -13.91 34.68
CA GLU A 434 6.92 -14.72 34.08
C GLU A 434 6.52 -14.18 32.69
N LYS A 435 6.63 -12.86 32.46
CA LYS A 435 6.53 -12.23 31.13
C LYS A 435 7.72 -11.32 30.81
N LEU A 436 8.19 -11.34 29.56
CA LEU A 436 9.20 -10.44 29.02
C LEU A 436 8.81 -9.99 27.60
N GLU A 437 8.73 -8.68 27.39
CA GLU A 437 8.41 -8.04 26.11
C GLU A 437 9.45 -6.94 25.83
N LEU A 438 10.21 -7.06 24.74
CA LEU A 438 11.33 -6.17 24.38
C LEU A 438 11.24 -5.66 22.91
N ASP A 439 10.05 -5.65 22.33
CA ASP A 439 9.91 -5.55 20.87
C ASP A 439 10.46 -4.24 20.30
N GLY A 440 11.15 -4.32 19.16
CA GLY A 440 11.85 -3.20 18.54
C GLY A 440 13.14 -2.75 19.24
N ILE A 441 13.54 -3.35 20.37
CA ILE A 441 14.84 -3.06 20.99
C ILE A 441 15.94 -3.84 20.28
N SER A 442 16.97 -3.14 19.79
CA SER A 442 18.12 -3.78 19.13
C SER A 442 18.85 -4.76 20.07
N LEU A 443 18.81 -6.04 19.71
CA LEU A 443 19.58 -7.15 20.30
C LEU A 443 20.68 -7.65 19.35
N ALA A 444 20.94 -6.99 18.22
CA ALA A 444 21.88 -7.45 17.16
C ALA A 444 23.30 -7.82 17.63
N LYS A 445 23.74 -7.30 18.78
CA LYS A 445 25.06 -7.59 19.39
C LYS A 445 25.06 -8.82 20.32
N GLN A 446 23.89 -9.37 20.65
CA GLN A 446 23.69 -10.44 21.63
C GLN A 446 23.50 -11.79 20.91
N ASN A 447 24.52 -12.66 20.89
CA ASN A 447 24.44 -13.97 20.20
C ASN A 447 24.11 -15.16 21.12
N HIS A 448 24.16 -14.95 22.44
CA HIS A 448 23.88 -15.94 23.50
C HIS A 448 22.54 -15.67 24.22
N TRP A 449 21.63 -14.93 23.59
CA TRP A 449 20.30 -14.60 24.15
C TRP A 449 19.50 -15.86 24.53
N VAL A 450 19.61 -16.94 23.73
CA VAL A 450 18.94 -18.22 23.98
C VAL A 450 19.36 -18.85 25.31
N ASP A 451 20.65 -18.86 25.66
CA ASP A 451 21.12 -19.42 26.94
C ASP A 451 20.60 -18.60 28.14
N VAL A 452 20.41 -17.28 27.97
CA VAL A 452 19.81 -16.40 28.99
C VAL A 452 18.31 -16.66 29.14
N ILE A 453 17.56 -16.72 28.03
CA ILE A 453 16.12 -17.06 28.05
C ILE A 453 15.88 -18.44 28.67
N LEU A 454 16.67 -19.46 28.31
CA LEU A 454 16.56 -20.80 28.89
C LEU A 454 16.97 -20.89 30.38
N SER A 455 17.58 -19.84 30.94
CA SER A 455 17.82 -19.73 32.39
C SER A 455 16.55 -19.30 33.17
N LEU A 456 15.60 -18.63 32.52
CA LEU A 456 14.40 -18.06 33.12
C LEU A 456 13.28 -19.09 33.29
N ARG A 457 13.41 -19.95 34.30
CA ARG A 457 12.53 -21.12 34.55
C ARG A 457 11.06 -20.84 34.86
N LYS A 458 10.66 -19.57 34.93
CA LYS A 458 9.27 -19.13 35.15
C LYS A 458 8.64 -18.45 33.93
N LEU A 459 9.45 -18.09 32.93
CA LEU A 459 9.00 -17.32 31.77
C LEU A 459 7.93 -18.12 31.01
N SER A 460 6.70 -17.62 30.99
CA SER A 460 5.56 -18.20 30.27
C SER A 460 5.28 -17.46 28.96
N TYR A 461 5.63 -16.18 28.88
CA TYR A 461 5.45 -15.34 27.70
C TYR A 461 6.76 -14.61 27.35
N LEU A 462 7.16 -14.69 26.09
CA LEU A 462 8.34 -13.99 25.57
C LEU A 462 8.03 -13.36 24.20
N SER A 463 8.22 -12.04 24.10
CA SER A 463 8.21 -11.32 22.83
C SER A 463 9.54 -10.61 22.57
N LEU A 464 10.13 -10.89 21.39
CA LEU A 464 11.36 -10.32 20.87
C LEU A 464 11.20 -9.95 19.39
N GLU A 465 10.04 -9.41 19.01
CA GLU A 465 9.77 -8.99 17.64
C GLU A 465 10.61 -7.78 17.25
N GLY A 466 11.05 -7.68 15.99
CA GLY A 466 11.81 -6.51 15.52
C GLY A 466 13.19 -6.32 16.17
N CYS A 467 13.67 -7.27 16.98
CA CYS A 467 14.85 -7.15 17.83
C CYS A 467 16.21 -7.29 17.09
N GLU A 468 16.21 -7.23 15.75
CA GLU A 468 17.39 -7.41 14.89
C GLU A 468 18.13 -8.76 15.10
N LEU A 469 17.42 -9.82 15.52
CA LEU A 469 17.99 -11.13 15.78
C LEU A 469 18.41 -11.81 14.48
N SER A 470 19.73 -11.90 14.24
CA SER A 470 20.31 -12.49 13.03
C SER A 470 21.29 -13.65 13.30
N GLN A 471 21.52 -14.01 14.57
CA GLN A 471 22.42 -15.10 14.98
C GLN A 471 21.92 -15.80 16.24
N VAL A 472 22.17 -17.11 16.30
CA VAL A 472 21.98 -17.95 17.50
C VAL A 472 23.25 -18.78 17.68
N MET A 473 23.93 -18.63 18.82
CA MET A 473 25.16 -19.38 19.12
C MET A 473 24.85 -20.86 19.42
N TYR A 474 25.69 -21.77 18.91
CA TYR A 474 25.56 -23.22 19.09
C TYR A 474 26.95 -23.85 19.31
N PRO A 475 27.11 -24.85 20.20
CA PRO A 475 26.08 -25.46 21.04
C PRO A 475 25.74 -24.64 22.30
N TYR A 476 24.47 -24.68 22.70
CA TYR A 476 23.97 -24.18 23.99
C TYR A 476 24.66 -24.88 25.17
N SER A 477 24.70 -24.24 26.33
CA SER A 477 25.49 -24.73 27.46
C SER A 477 25.09 -26.15 27.90
N SER A 478 26.08 -27.04 28.04
CA SER A 478 25.89 -28.45 28.40
C SER A 478 25.35 -28.67 29.82
N SER A 479 25.27 -27.61 30.64
CA SER A 479 24.58 -27.60 31.92
C SER A 479 23.08 -27.88 31.81
N PHE A 480 22.43 -27.45 30.72
CA PHE A 480 20.98 -27.62 30.55
C PHE A 480 20.61 -29.04 30.08
N LEU A 481 21.39 -29.60 29.14
CA LEU A 481 21.13 -30.90 28.51
C LEU A 481 21.18 -32.12 29.46
N ASN A 482 21.88 -32.02 30.59
CA ASN A 482 22.04 -33.12 31.56
C ASN A 482 20.97 -33.15 32.66
N SER A 483 20.07 -32.16 32.71
CA SER A 483 18.99 -32.13 33.70
C SER A 483 17.72 -32.76 33.15
N SER A 484 17.36 -33.96 33.63
CA SER A 484 16.18 -34.75 33.21
C SER A 484 14.83 -34.16 33.64
N SER A 485 14.76 -32.84 33.80
CA SER A 485 13.64 -32.07 34.35
C SER A 485 13.61 -30.61 33.84
N SER A 486 14.34 -30.32 32.76
CA SER A 486 14.44 -28.98 32.14
C SER A 486 13.26 -28.66 31.21
N SER A 487 12.03 -28.89 31.69
CA SER A 487 10.83 -28.39 31.01
C SER A 487 10.78 -26.87 31.11
N SER A 488 10.88 -26.17 29.99
CA SER A 488 10.63 -24.73 29.95
C SER A 488 9.17 -24.42 30.27
N SER A 489 8.93 -23.26 30.88
CA SER A 489 7.60 -22.76 31.25
C SER A 489 6.88 -22.04 30.11
N ILE A 490 7.56 -21.75 29.00
CA ILE A 490 7.06 -20.91 27.89
C ILE A 490 5.81 -21.53 27.24
N GLU A 491 4.75 -20.74 27.20
CA GLU A 491 3.43 -21.03 26.61
C GLU A 491 3.16 -20.16 25.37
N GLY A 492 3.69 -18.93 25.32
CA GLY A 492 3.68 -18.07 24.13
C GLY A 492 5.06 -17.54 23.78
N LEU A 493 5.44 -17.60 22.51
CA LEU A 493 6.75 -17.19 22.00
C LEU A 493 6.61 -16.43 20.67
N TYR A 494 7.07 -15.17 20.66
CA TYR A 494 6.95 -14.25 19.54
C TYR A 494 8.34 -13.81 19.10
N LEU A 495 8.71 -14.17 17.86
CA LEU A 495 10.03 -13.95 17.26
C LEU A 495 9.93 -13.35 15.85
N GLY A 496 8.76 -12.80 15.51
CA GLY A 496 8.47 -12.16 14.24
C GLY A 496 9.40 -11.00 13.89
N ASN A 497 9.46 -10.60 12.62
CA ASN A 497 10.22 -9.44 12.14
C ASN A 497 11.71 -9.48 12.54
N ASN A 498 12.39 -10.58 12.19
CA ASN A 498 13.79 -10.84 12.52
C ASN A 498 14.54 -11.45 11.31
N SER A 499 15.79 -11.87 11.49
CA SER A 499 16.64 -12.45 10.43
C SER A 499 17.06 -13.89 10.75
N LEU A 500 16.15 -14.68 11.32
CA LEU A 500 16.41 -16.06 11.75
C LEU A 500 16.04 -17.08 10.65
N THR A 501 16.90 -18.08 10.47
CA THR A 501 16.70 -19.21 9.52
C THR A 501 16.24 -20.47 10.25
N SER A 502 15.69 -21.46 9.53
CA SER A 502 15.09 -22.67 10.14
C SER A 502 16.05 -23.42 11.07
N SER A 503 17.34 -23.42 10.72
CA SER A 503 18.44 -24.02 11.45
C SER A 503 18.73 -23.37 12.81
N MET A 504 18.42 -22.07 12.99
CA MET A 504 18.66 -21.32 14.23
C MET A 504 17.66 -21.70 15.33
N TYR A 505 16.44 -22.07 14.94
CA TYR A 505 15.36 -22.47 15.85
C TYR A 505 15.58 -23.84 16.55
N ARG A 506 16.78 -24.44 16.43
CA ARG A 506 17.11 -25.76 17.00
C ARG A 506 16.94 -25.87 18.52
N TRP A 507 16.98 -24.74 19.23
CA TRP A 507 16.71 -24.71 20.67
C TRP A 507 15.23 -24.93 21.04
N LEU A 508 14.28 -24.72 20.11
CA LEU A 508 12.86 -25.01 20.35
C LEU A 508 12.61 -26.51 20.65
N PHE A 509 13.53 -27.40 20.27
CA PHE A 509 13.53 -28.79 20.71
C PHE A 509 13.59 -28.95 22.25
N LEU A 510 14.17 -27.99 22.96
CA LEU A 510 14.20 -27.98 24.44
C LEU A 510 12.87 -27.52 25.05
N LEU A 511 11.98 -26.93 24.25
CA LEU A 511 10.63 -26.51 24.66
C LEU A 511 9.56 -27.61 24.44
N THR A 512 9.94 -28.82 23.97
CA THR A 512 8.99 -29.92 23.67
C THR A 512 8.36 -30.57 24.91
N SER A 513 8.33 -29.87 26.05
CA SER A 513 7.70 -30.28 27.30
C SER A 513 6.20 -29.97 27.37
N ASN A 514 5.53 -29.83 26.22
CA ASN A 514 4.07 -29.66 26.08
C ASN A 514 3.48 -28.51 26.92
N LYS A 515 3.97 -27.30 26.65
CA LYS A 515 3.43 -26.02 27.16
C LYS A 515 3.25 -24.97 26.07
N LEU A 516 4.18 -24.87 25.12
CA LEU A 516 4.14 -23.92 24.01
C LEU A 516 2.86 -24.10 23.17
N GLY A 517 1.95 -23.13 23.27
CA GLY A 517 0.65 -23.06 22.61
C GLY A 517 0.57 -22.04 21.49
N TYR A 518 1.38 -20.97 21.56
CA TYR A 518 1.44 -19.92 20.55
C TYR A 518 2.89 -19.71 20.09
N LEU A 519 3.12 -19.72 18.77
CA LEU A 519 4.43 -19.51 18.17
C LEU A 519 4.34 -18.62 16.92
N ASP A 520 4.95 -17.42 16.98
CA ASP A 520 5.12 -16.50 15.85
C ASP A 520 6.57 -16.49 15.36
N LEU A 521 6.76 -16.83 14.09
CA LEU A 521 8.01 -16.80 13.33
C LEU A 521 7.84 -16.01 12.01
N SER A 522 6.89 -15.07 11.94
CA SER A 522 6.58 -14.24 10.76
C SER A 522 7.73 -13.32 10.37
N TYR A 523 7.73 -12.77 9.16
CA TYR A 523 8.71 -11.78 8.68
C TYR A 523 10.18 -12.17 8.99
N ASN A 524 10.56 -13.39 8.58
CA ASN A 524 11.85 -14.02 8.87
C ASN A 524 12.45 -14.68 7.62
N MET A 525 13.53 -15.45 7.78
CA MET A 525 14.26 -16.10 6.70
C MET A 525 14.14 -17.65 6.77
N LEU A 526 12.95 -18.17 7.08
CA LEU A 526 12.70 -19.61 7.18
C LEU A 526 12.85 -20.32 5.83
N ASP A 527 13.91 -21.11 5.67
CA ASP A 527 14.18 -22.04 4.58
C ASP A 527 13.48 -23.41 4.74
N GLY A 528 12.50 -23.50 5.63
CA GLY A 528 11.71 -24.70 5.94
C GLY A 528 11.24 -24.74 7.40
N ILE A 529 10.33 -25.65 7.73
CA ILE A 529 10.03 -25.98 9.14
C ILE A 529 10.81 -27.22 9.59
N PRO A 530 11.55 -27.16 10.73
CA PRO A 530 12.22 -28.32 11.29
C PRO A 530 11.24 -29.37 11.87
N LYS A 531 11.48 -30.65 11.56
CA LYS A 531 10.60 -31.78 11.91
C LYS A 531 10.30 -31.98 13.41
N TYR A 532 11.09 -31.40 14.33
CA TYR A 532 10.75 -31.46 15.76
C TYR A 532 9.59 -30.53 16.14
N LEU A 533 9.22 -29.54 15.33
CA LEU A 533 8.04 -28.71 15.59
C LEU A 533 6.75 -29.54 15.56
N GLY A 534 6.70 -30.64 14.78
CA GLY A 534 5.59 -31.61 14.83
C GLY A 534 5.44 -32.39 16.15
N ASN A 535 6.39 -32.26 17.08
CA ASN A 535 6.33 -32.87 18.42
C ASN A 535 5.82 -31.90 19.50
N LEU A 536 5.36 -30.70 19.14
CA LEU A 536 4.78 -29.75 20.07
C LEU A 536 3.29 -30.07 20.26
N CYS A 537 2.97 -30.96 21.22
CA CYS A 537 1.62 -31.53 21.36
C CYS A 537 0.58 -30.57 21.96
N SER A 538 0.98 -29.33 22.25
CA SER A 538 0.15 -28.26 22.81
C SER A 538 0.06 -27.05 21.89
N LEU A 539 0.68 -27.07 20.71
CA LEU A 539 0.75 -25.91 19.81
C LEU A 539 -0.58 -25.73 19.09
N GLU A 540 -1.32 -24.69 19.47
CA GLU A 540 -2.65 -24.36 18.95
C GLU A 540 -2.59 -23.29 17.86
N TYR A 541 -1.63 -22.36 17.95
CA TYR A 541 -1.44 -21.26 17.01
C TYR A 541 -0.01 -21.25 16.45
N LEU A 542 0.12 -21.26 15.12
CA LEU A 542 1.39 -21.14 14.41
C LEU A 542 1.28 -20.06 13.32
N GLU A 543 2.16 -19.07 13.41
CA GLU A 543 2.25 -17.93 12.50
C GLU A 543 3.66 -17.92 11.88
N ILE A 544 3.71 -17.94 10.55
CA ILE A 544 4.95 -18.03 9.76
C ILE A 544 4.86 -17.20 8.47
N SER A 545 3.97 -16.22 8.40
CA SER A 545 3.77 -15.35 7.22
C SER A 545 5.03 -14.57 6.84
N ASN A 546 5.05 -14.05 5.61
CA ASN A 546 6.12 -13.22 5.03
C ASN A 546 7.55 -13.80 5.16
N ASN A 547 7.71 -15.11 4.96
CA ASN A 547 9.01 -15.78 4.98
C ASN A 547 9.58 -16.01 3.57
N SER A 548 10.83 -15.59 3.35
CA SER A 548 11.32 -15.28 2.00
C SER A 548 11.84 -16.46 1.15
N ALA A 549 11.72 -17.71 1.59
CA ALA A 549 12.35 -18.87 0.94
C ALA A 549 11.32 -19.94 0.53
N ALA A 550 11.42 -20.44 -0.69
CA ALA A 550 10.41 -21.33 -1.26
C ALA A 550 10.46 -22.76 -0.70
N VAL A 551 9.40 -23.15 0.01
CA VAL A 551 9.25 -24.46 0.67
C VAL A 551 8.14 -25.27 0.01
N GLN A 552 8.32 -26.59 -0.13
CA GLN A 552 7.26 -27.50 -0.58
C GLN A 552 6.21 -27.68 0.52
N PHE A 553 4.97 -27.27 0.28
CA PHE A 553 3.89 -27.34 1.27
C PHE A 553 3.57 -28.78 1.75
N PRO A 554 3.65 -29.85 0.92
CA PRO A 554 3.55 -31.23 1.41
C PRO A 554 4.66 -31.63 2.39
N ASP A 555 5.90 -31.19 2.17
CA ASP A 555 7.03 -31.47 3.07
C ASP A 555 6.91 -30.71 4.39
N PHE A 556 6.37 -29.49 4.33
CA PHE A 556 6.01 -28.69 5.49
C PHE A 556 4.96 -29.40 6.37
N LEU A 557 3.83 -29.83 5.80
CA LEU A 557 2.81 -30.59 6.54
C LEU A 557 3.38 -31.90 7.11
N ASN A 558 4.25 -32.60 6.35
CA ASN A 558 4.92 -33.82 6.78
C ASN A 558 5.87 -33.59 7.99
N ASN A 559 6.51 -32.42 8.09
CA ASN A 559 7.34 -32.04 9.24
C ASN A 559 6.52 -31.63 10.48
N LEU A 560 5.25 -31.22 10.31
CA LEU A 560 4.30 -30.97 11.40
C LEU A 560 3.42 -32.18 11.78
N SER A 561 3.48 -33.29 11.02
CA SER A 561 2.57 -34.45 11.13
C SER A 561 2.77 -35.38 12.34
N GLY A 562 3.31 -34.87 13.45
CA GLY A 562 3.35 -35.57 14.74
C GLY A 562 2.11 -35.28 15.57
N CYS A 563 2.27 -35.03 16.88
CA CYS A 563 1.15 -34.65 17.74
C CYS A 563 0.64 -33.22 17.50
N THR A 564 1.45 -32.35 16.86
CA THR A 564 1.06 -30.97 16.53
C THR A 564 -0.12 -30.91 15.57
N SER A 565 -0.27 -31.86 14.64
CA SER A 565 -1.45 -31.90 13.77
C SER A 565 -2.75 -32.22 14.54
N LEU A 566 -2.67 -32.70 15.78
CA LEU A 566 -3.84 -32.92 16.64
C LEU A 566 -4.19 -31.71 17.53
N SER A 567 -3.26 -30.76 17.70
CA SER A 567 -3.45 -29.55 18.53
C SER A 567 -3.65 -28.27 17.73
N LEU A 568 -3.06 -28.17 16.54
CA LEU A 568 -3.06 -26.94 15.75
C LEU A 568 -4.48 -26.55 15.28
N GLN A 569 -4.92 -25.37 15.73
CA GLN A 569 -6.20 -24.74 15.42
C GLN A 569 -6.06 -23.59 14.43
N TRP A 570 -4.94 -22.86 14.48
CA TRP A 570 -4.66 -21.71 13.62
C TRP A 570 -3.31 -21.88 12.93
N LEU A 571 -3.32 -21.78 11.60
CA LEU A 571 -2.12 -21.69 10.77
C LEU A 571 -2.24 -20.49 9.83
N ASP A 572 -1.37 -19.49 10.01
CA ASP A 572 -1.12 -18.47 9.00
C ASP A 572 0.26 -18.69 8.38
N ALA A 573 0.28 -18.75 7.04
CA ALA A 573 1.47 -18.94 6.23
C ALA A 573 1.41 -18.08 4.94
N SER A 574 0.73 -16.94 5.04
CA SER A 574 0.57 -15.97 3.95
C SER A 574 1.91 -15.36 3.46
N ASP A 575 2.05 -15.09 2.16
CA ASP A 575 3.25 -14.50 1.51
C ASP A 575 4.60 -15.25 1.72
N SER A 576 4.55 -16.49 2.22
CA SER A 576 5.74 -17.29 2.58
C SER A 576 6.30 -18.18 1.47
N GLN A 577 6.11 -17.77 0.21
CA GLN A 577 6.70 -18.36 -1.00
C GLN A 577 6.47 -19.87 -1.20
N PHE A 578 5.46 -20.47 -0.56
CA PHE A 578 5.17 -21.90 -0.60
C PHE A 578 4.85 -22.39 -2.02
N ILE A 579 5.39 -23.55 -2.37
CA ILE A 579 5.24 -24.23 -3.66
C ILE A 579 4.69 -25.65 -3.49
N GLY A 580 4.24 -26.24 -4.60
CA GLY A 580 3.64 -27.57 -4.62
C GLY A 580 2.11 -27.50 -4.52
N SER A 581 1.48 -28.56 -4.03
CA SER A 581 0.02 -28.70 -3.97
C SER A 581 -0.52 -28.86 -2.54
N LEU A 582 -1.79 -28.50 -2.37
CA LEU A 582 -2.51 -28.67 -1.11
C LEU A 582 -2.92 -30.15 -0.94
N SER A 583 -2.00 -30.95 -0.39
CA SER A 583 -2.12 -32.40 -0.25
C SER A 583 -3.29 -32.85 0.65
N ASN A 584 -3.78 -34.06 0.42
CA ASN A 584 -4.69 -34.79 1.31
C ASN A 584 -4.13 -34.97 2.74
N ASP A 585 -2.82 -34.78 2.93
CA ASP A 585 -2.18 -34.73 4.26
C ASP A 585 -2.80 -33.68 5.20
N ILE A 586 -3.48 -32.66 4.67
CA ILE A 586 -4.19 -31.65 5.49
C ILE A 586 -5.26 -32.29 6.39
N GLN A 587 -5.81 -33.47 6.03
CA GLN A 587 -6.76 -34.22 6.86
C GLN A 587 -6.19 -34.68 8.21
N LYS A 588 -4.86 -34.66 8.38
CA LYS A 588 -4.18 -34.95 9.65
C LYS A 588 -4.36 -33.83 10.67
N PHE A 589 -4.73 -32.62 10.22
CA PHE A 589 -4.88 -31.40 11.00
C PHE A 589 -6.33 -31.25 11.47
N SER A 590 -6.82 -32.24 12.23
CA SER A 590 -8.24 -32.42 12.54
C SER A 590 -8.86 -31.30 13.39
N SER A 591 -8.03 -30.50 14.05
CA SER A 591 -8.41 -29.42 14.96
C SER A 591 -8.37 -28.03 14.31
N LEU A 592 -7.99 -27.95 13.02
CA LEU A 592 -7.76 -26.70 12.31
C LEU A 592 -9.08 -25.93 12.06
N GLU A 593 -9.18 -24.73 12.63
CA GLU A 593 -10.30 -23.80 12.47
C GLU A 593 -9.97 -22.62 11.52
N TYR A 594 -8.71 -22.19 11.48
CA TYR A 594 -8.20 -21.12 10.61
C TYR A 594 -7.03 -21.62 9.77
N LEU A 595 -7.10 -21.36 8.46
CA LEU A 595 -6.01 -21.61 7.51
C LEU A 595 -5.88 -20.46 6.52
N ASP A 596 -4.77 -19.72 6.58
CA ASP A 596 -4.37 -18.75 5.55
C ASP A 596 -3.10 -19.24 4.85
N LEU A 597 -3.20 -19.43 3.53
CA LEU A 597 -2.11 -19.76 2.61
C LEU A 597 -2.02 -18.73 1.46
N SER A 598 -2.56 -17.52 1.66
CA SER A 598 -2.66 -16.49 0.62
C SER A 598 -1.29 -16.04 0.10
N HIS A 599 -1.25 -15.44 -1.10
CA HIS A 599 -0.04 -14.86 -1.69
C HIS A 599 1.15 -15.84 -1.86
N ASN A 600 0.85 -17.13 -2.04
CA ASN A 600 1.85 -18.19 -2.26
C ASN A 600 1.84 -18.70 -3.72
N HIS A 601 2.77 -19.60 -4.05
CA HIS A 601 2.93 -20.20 -5.39
C HIS A 601 2.33 -21.61 -5.48
N LEU A 602 1.32 -21.92 -4.64
CA LEU A 602 0.65 -23.22 -4.64
C LEU A 602 -0.09 -23.46 -5.96
N ASN A 603 -0.15 -24.72 -6.37
CA ASN A 603 -0.70 -25.13 -7.66
C ASN A 603 -1.35 -26.52 -7.60
N GLY A 604 -1.95 -26.93 -8.73
CA GLY A 604 -2.72 -28.16 -8.82
C GLY A 604 -4.18 -27.95 -8.41
N ILE A 605 -4.79 -28.98 -7.81
CA ILE A 605 -6.21 -29.00 -7.39
C ILE A 605 -6.24 -29.03 -5.86
N ILE A 606 -7.16 -28.28 -5.24
CA ILE A 606 -7.40 -28.36 -3.79
C ILE A 606 -7.88 -29.77 -3.40
N SER A 607 -7.33 -30.33 -2.33
CA SER A 607 -7.79 -31.62 -1.81
C SER A 607 -9.28 -31.57 -1.42
N ASP A 608 -10.03 -32.62 -1.77
CA ASP A 608 -11.38 -32.84 -1.25
C ASP A 608 -11.39 -32.92 0.30
N LYS A 609 -10.28 -33.38 0.88
CA LYS A 609 -10.10 -33.58 2.32
C LYS A 609 -9.97 -32.32 3.15
N LEU A 610 -9.68 -31.18 2.52
CA LEU A 610 -9.80 -29.88 3.18
C LEU A 610 -11.24 -29.62 3.64
N TRP A 611 -12.21 -30.03 2.82
CA TRP A 611 -13.65 -29.85 3.07
C TRP A 611 -14.27 -30.94 3.97
N GLU A 612 -13.45 -31.88 4.46
CA GLU A 612 -13.83 -32.90 5.44
C GLU A 612 -13.36 -32.53 6.87
N LEU A 613 -12.62 -31.43 7.04
CA LEU A 613 -12.19 -30.94 8.35
C LEU A 613 -13.39 -30.47 9.20
N PRO A 614 -13.52 -30.92 10.46
CA PRO A 614 -14.74 -30.70 11.25
C PRO A 614 -14.86 -29.30 11.87
N GLY A 615 -13.73 -28.61 12.08
CA GLY A 615 -13.66 -27.30 12.73
C GLY A 615 -13.47 -26.10 11.79
N LEU A 616 -13.15 -26.33 10.51
CA LEU A 616 -12.67 -25.28 9.59
C LEU A 616 -13.71 -24.16 9.43
N GLY A 617 -13.43 -23.01 10.04
CA GLY A 617 -14.27 -21.81 10.03
C GLY A 617 -13.81 -20.78 9.00
N LEU A 618 -12.50 -20.70 8.73
CA LEU A 618 -11.91 -19.78 7.76
C LEU A 618 -10.94 -20.51 6.84
N LEU A 619 -11.04 -20.20 5.54
CA LEU A 619 -10.05 -20.57 4.54
C LEU A 619 -9.69 -19.36 3.67
N ASP A 620 -8.42 -18.94 3.71
CA ASP A 620 -7.83 -18.11 2.67
C ASP A 620 -6.75 -18.90 1.91
N VAL A 621 -6.90 -18.96 0.59
CA VAL A 621 -5.91 -19.51 -0.35
C VAL A 621 -5.77 -18.59 -1.58
N SER A 622 -6.08 -17.31 -1.41
CA SER A 622 -6.08 -16.31 -2.48
C SER A 622 -4.69 -16.06 -3.06
N PHE A 623 -4.62 -15.48 -4.26
CA PHE A 623 -3.39 -15.14 -4.98
C PHE A 623 -2.44 -16.34 -5.23
N ASN A 624 -3.01 -17.55 -5.28
CA ASN A 624 -2.31 -18.79 -5.65
C ASN A 624 -2.73 -19.28 -7.05
N ASN A 625 -2.00 -20.25 -7.61
CA ASN A 625 -2.31 -20.90 -8.90
C ASN A 625 -3.11 -22.20 -8.71
N LEU A 626 -3.92 -22.27 -7.65
CA LEU A 626 -4.75 -23.43 -7.28
C LEU A 626 -6.01 -23.52 -8.14
N THR A 627 -6.52 -24.74 -8.29
CA THR A 627 -7.79 -25.04 -8.98
C THR A 627 -8.84 -25.51 -7.98
N VAL A 628 -10.03 -24.92 -8.04
CA VAL A 628 -11.16 -25.20 -7.14
C VAL A 628 -12.35 -25.71 -7.97
N PRO A 629 -12.47 -27.03 -8.20
CA PRO A 629 -13.57 -27.64 -8.93
C PRO A 629 -14.97 -27.10 -8.56
N SER A 630 -15.73 -26.69 -9.57
CA SER A 630 -17.12 -26.23 -9.40
C SER A 630 -18.11 -27.36 -9.10
N THR A 631 -17.67 -28.62 -9.21
CA THR A 631 -18.48 -29.85 -9.18
C THR A 631 -18.39 -30.66 -7.88
N TYR A 632 -17.67 -30.20 -6.85
CA TYR A 632 -17.58 -30.96 -5.60
C TYR A 632 -18.97 -31.22 -4.98
N HIS A 633 -19.26 -32.47 -4.62
CA HIS A 633 -20.41 -32.81 -3.79
C HIS A 633 -19.99 -32.78 -2.31
N LEU A 634 -20.27 -31.68 -1.62
CA LEU A 634 -19.80 -31.40 -0.25
C LEU A 634 -20.95 -31.42 0.77
N PRO A 635 -21.31 -32.60 1.34
CA PRO A 635 -22.41 -32.74 2.30
C PRO A 635 -22.05 -32.34 3.74
N SER A 636 -20.77 -32.08 4.03
CA SER A 636 -20.22 -31.87 5.39
C SER A 636 -20.09 -30.41 5.83
N LEU A 637 -20.15 -29.45 4.90
CA LEU A 637 -19.67 -28.08 5.12
C LEU A 637 -20.65 -27.12 5.83
N SER A 638 -21.28 -27.56 6.92
CA SER A 638 -22.19 -26.68 7.69
C SER A 638 -21.48 -25.60 8.53
N TYR A 639 -20.14 -25.61 8.65
CA TYR A 639 -19.43 -24.82 9.66
C TYR A 639 -18.58 -23.65 9.13
N VAL A 640 -18.24 -23.63 7.85
CA VAL A 640 -17.37 -22.58 7.25
C VAL A 640 -18.06 -21.22 7.27
N LYS A 641 -17.34 -20.18 7.72
CA LYS A 641 -17.80 -18.79 7.88
C LYS A 641 -17.13 -17.82 6.92
N GLU A 642 -15.89 -18.06 6.52
CA GLU A 642 -15.14 -17.18 5.60
C GLU A 642 -14.40 -18.01 4.54
N ILE A 643 -14.55 -17.66 3.26
CA ILE A 643 -13.81 -18.26 2.14
C ILE A 643 -13.25 -17.16 1.24
N TYR A 644 -11.93 -17.15 1.07
CA TYR A 644 -11.22 -16.28 0.16
C TYR A 644 -10.42 -17.14 -0.83
N VAL A 645 -10.81 -17.10 -2.11
CA VAL A 645 -10.15 -17.82 -3.20
C VAL A 645 -9.82 -16.88 -4.36
N SER A 646 -9.66 -15.59 -4.10
CA SER A 646 -9.34 -14.59 -5.13
C SER A 646 -8.14 -15.00 -5.98
N SER A 647 -8.21 -14.76 -7.29
CA SER A 647 -7.19 -15.09 -8.28
C SER A 647 -6.87 -16.59 -8.48
N CYS A 648 -7.55 -17.51 -7.78
CA CYS A 648 -7.47 -18.96 -8.02
C CYS A 648 -8.46 -19.41 -9.12
N LYS A 649 -8.21 -20.57 -9.76
CA LYS A 649 -9.03 -21.07 -10.87
C LYS A 649 -10.29 -21.78 -10.37
N VAL A 650 -11.41 -21.05 -10.31
CA VAL A 650 -12.73 -21.60 -9.95
C VAL A 650 -13.60 -21.84 -11.20
N GLY A 651 -13.46 -20.98 -12.21
CA GLY A 651 -14.27 -21.02 -13.43
C GLY A 651 -13.97 -22.17 -14.39
N PRO A 652 -14.71 -22.27 -15.52
CA PRO A 652 -15.66 -21.26 -16.02
C PRO A 652 -17.04 -21.29 -15.35
N GLY A 653 -17.50 -22.45 -14.86
CA GLY A 653 -18.85 -22.60 -14.27
C GLY A 653 -18.95 -22.00 -12.86
N PHE A 654 -20.14 -21.53 -12.48
CA PHE A 654 -20.37 -21.00 -11.12
C PHE A 654 -20.36 -22.15 -10.08
N PRO A 655 -19.61 -22.03 -8.97
CA PRO A 655 -19.44 -23.11 -7.99
C PRO A 655 -20.71 -23.39 -7.19
N LYS A 656 -21.46 -24.43 -7.61
CA LYS A 656 -22.76 -24.79 -6.99
C LYS A 656 -22.64 -25.23 -5.53
N TRP A 657 -21.50 -25.79 -5.13
CA TRP A 657 -21.25 -26.20 -3.75
C TRP A 657 -21.31 -25.04 -2.75
N ILE A 658 -21.10 -23.79 -3.18
CA ILE A 658 -21.30 -22.64 -2.28
C ILE A 658 -22.72 -22.65 -1.72
N GLN A 659 -23.75 -23.05 -2.49
CA GLN A 659 -25.14 -23.08 -2.01
C GLN A 659 -25.40 -23.98 -0.77
N THR A 660 -24.45 -24.79 -0.30
CA THR A 660 -24.59 -25.61 0.92
C THR A 660 -24.09 -24.97 2.23
N LEU A 661 -23.18 -23.98 2.19
CA LEU A 661 -22.43 -23.47 3.37
C LEU A 661 -23.25 -22.48 4.24
N LYS A 662 -24.33 -22.95 4.88
CA LYS A 662 -25.37 -22.07 5.49
C LYS A 662 -24.92 -21.08 6.59
N ASN A 663 -23.66 -21.06 6.99
CA ASN A 663 -23.09 -20.17 8.01
C ASN A 663 -22.07 -19.16 7.44
N LEU A 664 -21.93 -19.05 6.11
CA LEU A 664 -20.95 -18.14 5.51
C LEU A 664 -21.30 -16.67 5.75
N THR A 665 -20.25 -15.88 6.01
CA THR A 665 -20.30 -14.44 6.31
C THR A 665 -19.42 -13.63 5.37
N HIS A 666 -18.33 -14.20 4.84
CA HIS A 666 -17.43 -13.56 3.89
C HIS A 666 -17.14 -14.50 2.71
N LEU A 667 -17.26 -14.00 1.48
CA LEU A 667 -16.96 -14.71 0.24
C LEU A 667 -16.18 -13.84 -0.73
N ASP A 668 -14.99 -14.29 -1.13
CA ASP A 668 -14.21 -13.70 -2.22
C ASP A 668 -13.93 -14.71 -3.34
N LEU A 669 -14.55 -14.46 -4.50
CA LEU A 669 -14.32 -15.17 -5.77
C LEU A 669 -13.73 -14.24 -6.84
N SER A 670 -13.12 -13.11 -6.47
CA SER A 670 -12.64 -12.15 -7.45
C SER A 670 -11.52 -12.70 -8.33
N ASN A 671 -11.48 -12.32 -9.61
CA ASN A 671 -10.43 -12.76 -10.55
C ASN A 671 -10.31 -14.30 -10.71
N THR A 672 -11.40 -15.06 -10.50
CA THR A 672 -11.36 -16.54 -10.49
C THR A 672 -11.68 -17.22 -11.84
N GLY A 673 -11.86 -16.42 -12.90
CA GLY A 673 -12.12 -16.89 -14.26
C GLY A 673 -13.54 -17.42 -14.49
N ILE A 674 -14.50 -17.12 -13.61
CA ILE A 674 -15.90 -17.54 -13.77
C ILE A 674 -16.53 -16.79 -14.95
N SER A 675 -17.22 -17.51 -15.84
CA SER A 675 -17.84 -16.98 -17.06
C SER A 675 -19.29 -17.42 -17.25
N ASP A 676 -19.93 -17.84 -16.16
CA ASP A 676 -21.29 -18.42 -16.10
C ASP A 676 -22.35 -17.36 -15.74
N THR A 677 -23.60 -17.78 -15.58
CA THR A 677 -24.66 -16.99 -14.94
C THR A 677 -24.88 -17.45 -13.50
N ILE A 678 -25.04 -16.51 -12.56
CA ILE A 678 -25.40 -16.84 -11.17
C ILE A 678 -26.86 -17.35 -11.14
N PRO A 679 -27.13 -18.57 -10.61
CA PRO A 679 -28.50 -19.07 -10.46
C PRO A 679 -29.32 -18.15 -9.56
N LEU A 680 -30.58 -17.88 -9.91
CA LEU A 680 -31.43 -16.96 -9.13
C LEU A 680 -31.52 -17.36 -7.65
N GLU A 681 -31.61 -18.67 -7.40
CA GLU A 681 -31.65 -19.33 -6.09
C GLU A 681 -30.46 -18.95 -5.18
N PHE A 682 -29.33 -18.51 -5.74
CA PHE A 682 -28.18 -18.01 -4.96
C PHE A 682 -28.53 -16.73 -4.20
N TRP A 683 -29.23 -15.77 -4.82
CA TRP A 683 -29.59 -14.51 -4.17
C TRP A 683 -30.64 -14.70 -3.06
N ASP A 684 -31.52 -15.69 -3.23
CA ASP A 684 -32.60 -16.03 -2.28
C ASP A 684 -32.10 -16.79 -1.04
N THR A 685 -30.97 -17.51 -1.15
CA THR A 685 -30.59 -18.55 -0.17
C THR A 685 -29.57 -18.08 0.88
N TRP A 686 -29.01 -16.85 0.76
CA TRP A 686 -27.79 -16.43 1.48
C TRP A 686 -27.92 -15.21 2.43
N PRO A 687 -29.08 -14.92 3.05
CA PRO A 687 -29.49 -13.53 3.12
C PRO A 687 -29.06 -12.83 4.43
N SER A 688 -29.50 -13.32 5.58
CA SER A 688 -29.48 -12.58 6.84
C SER A 688 -28.10 -12.44 7.54
N GLN A 689 -27.01 -12.94 6.94
CA GLN A 689 -25.72 -13.09 7.62
C GLN A 689 -24.47 -12.81 6.78
N LEU A 690 -24.59 -12.59 5.46
CA LEU A 690 -23.43 -12.24 4.62
C LEU A 690 -23.01 -10.78 4.84
N LYS A 691 -21.74 -10.58 5.21
CA LYS A 691 -21.07 -9.30 5.50
C LYS A 691 -20.21 -8.80 4.34
N TYR A 692 -19.63 -9.71 3.58
CA TYR A 692 -18.74 -9.39 2.47
C TYR A 692 -18.99 -10.33 1.29
N LEU A 693 -19.23 -9.75 0.12
CA LEU A 693 -19.35 -10.46 -1.14
C LEU A 693 -18.49 -9.75 -2.19
N ASN A 694 -17.44 -10.40 -2.67
CA ASN A 694 -16.63 -9.93 -3.78
C ASN A 694 -16.63 -10.97 -4.91
N LEU A 695 -17.25 -10.63 -6.04
CA LEU A 695 -17.29 -11.44 -7.26
C LEU A 695 -16.58 -10.73 -8.43
N SER A 696 -15.80 -9.70 -8.14
CA SER A 696 -15.27 -8.76 -9.13
C SER A 696 -14.25 -9.36 -10.10
N SER A 697 -13.99 -8.68 -11.22
CA SER A 697 -12.98 -9.07 -12.20
C SER A 697 -13.18 -10.48 -12.75
N ASN A 698 -14.43 -10.83 -13.07
CA ASN A 698 -14.81 -12.08 -13.71
C ASN A 698 -15.56 -11.81 -15.03
N ASN A 699 -16.05 -12.85 -15.70
CA ASN A 699 -16.87 -12.73 -16.90
C ASN A 699 -18.34 -13.13 -16.62
N ILE A 700 -18.80 -13.03 -15.36
CA ILE A 700 -20.12 -13.47 -14.92
C ILE A 700 -21.22 -12.66 -15.61
N SER A 701 -22.30 -13.32 -16.01
CA SER A 701 -23.43 -12.71 -16.73
C SER A 701 -24.76 -12.90 -16.00
N GLY A 702 -25.82 -12.25 -16.53
CA GLY A 702 -27.19 -12.34 -16.03
C GLY A 702 -27.66 -11.08 -15.30
N LYS A 703 -28.80 -11.21 -14.61
CA LYS A 703 -29.42 -10.14 -13.82
C LYS A 703 -29.16 -10.34 -12.33
N VAL A 704 -29.03 -9.24 -11.60
CA VAL A 704 -29.04 -9.22 -10.13
C VAL A 704 -30.45 -8.77 -9.70
N PRO A 705 -31.31 -9.67 -9.18
CA PRO A 705 -32.75 -9.39 -9.04
C PRO A 705 -33.07 -8.54 -7.81
N ASP A 706 -32.47 -8.86 -6.67
CA ASP A 706 -32.74 -8.23 -5.38
C ASP A 706 -31.49 -8.33 -4.48
N LEU A 707 -31.16 -7.24 -3.77
CA LEU A 707 -30.11 -7.17 -2.75
C LEU A 707 -30.64 -6.60 -1.40
N LEU A 708 -31.96 -6.36 -1.24
CA LEU A 708 -32.59 -5.83 0.00
C LEU A 708 -32.57 -6.86 1.12
N SER A 709 -33.08 -8.06 0.85
CA SER A 709 -33.31 -9.11 1.85
C SER A 709 -32.03 -9.74 2.39
N SER A 710 -30.88 -9.41 1.79
CA SER A 710 -29.84 -10.43 1.59
C SER A 710 -28.44 -10.13 2.13
N PHE A 711 -28.30 -9.13 3.01
CA PHE A 711 -27.02 -8.83 3.65
C PHE A 711 -27.20 -8.32 5.09
N ALA A 712 -26.21 -8.59 5.93
CA ALA A 712 -26.15 -8.17 7.34
C ALA A 712 -25.97 -6.65 7.53
N ASN A 713 -25.90 -6.20 8.80
CA ASN A 713 -25.59 -4.81 9.10
C ASN A 713 -24.13 -4.48 8.76
N GLY A 714 -23.88 -3.36 8.06
CA GLY A 714 -22.56 -2.89 7.65
C GLY A 714 -21.97 -3.60 6.43
N SER A 715 -22.76 -4.33 5.65
CA SER A 715 -22.25 -5.21 4.59
C SER A 715 -21.65 -4.49 3.37
N LYS A 716 -20.75 -5.21 2.69
CA LYS A 716 -19.92 -4.73 1.58
C LYS A 716 -20.13 -5.63 0.36
N ILE A 717 -20.43 -5.04 -0.80
CA ILE A 717 -20.71 -5.76 -2.04
C ILE A 717 -19.86 -5.21 -3.17
N ASP A 718 -19.06 -6.07 -3.80
CA ASP A 718 -18.34 -5.79 -5.04
C ASP A 718 -18.71 -6.81 -6.12
N LEU A 719 -19.39 -6.33 -7.17
CA LEU A 719 -19.76 -7.08 -8.37
C LEU A 719 -19.06 -6.51 -9.62
N SER A 720 -18.03 -5.68 -9.45
CA SER A 720 -17.45 -4.89 -10.53
C SER A 720 -16.71 -5.72 -11.58
N SER A 721 -16.48 -5.12 -12.75
CA SER A 721 -15.74 -5.74 -13.86
C SER A 721 -16.30 -7.11 -14.24
N ASN A 722 -17.55 -7.10 -14.74
CA ASN A 722 -18.32 -8.30 -15.08
C ASN A 722 -19.30 -8.01 -16.25
N ASN A 723 -20.17 -8.96 -16.60
CA ASN A 723 -21.22 -8.84 -17.63
C ASN A 723 -22.65 -8.79 -17.05
N PHE A 724 -22.83 -8.39 -15.77
CA PHE A 724 -24.17 -8.24 -15.19
C PHE A 724 -24.96 -7.15 -15.92
N HIS A 725 -26.27 -7.35 -16.09
CA HIS A 725 -27.09 -6.47 -16.92
C HIS A 725 -28.53 -6.27 -16.43
N GLY A 726 -29.16 -5.19 -16.90
CA GLY A 726 -30.53 -4.81 -16.51
C GLY A 726 -30.57 -3.95 -15.25
N PRO A 727 -31.77 -3.63 -14.73
CA PRO A 727 -31.90 -2.77 -13.56
C PRO A 727 -31.65 -3.52 -12.25
N ILE A 728 -30.93 -2.86 -11.34
CA ILE A 728 -31.01 -3.16 -9.91
C ILE A 728 -32.37 -2.63 -9.43
N LEU A 729 -33.17 -3.50 -8.82
CA LEU A 729 -34.45 -3.10 -8.23
C LEU A 729 -34.28 -2.60 -6.80
N ASN A 730 -33.47 -3.32 -6.01
CA ASN A 730 -33.46 -3.27 -4.57
C ASN A 730 -32.03 -3.47 -4.00
N VAL A 731 -31.70 -2.79 -2.89
CA VAL A 731 -30.42 -2.91 -2.15
C VAL A 731 -30.62 -2.79 -0.63
N SER A 732 -29.85 -3.57 0.15
CA SER A 732 -29.99 -3.60 1.62
C SER A 732 -29.80 -2.23 2.25
N SER A 733 -30.63 -1.93 3.24
CA SER A 733 -30.63 -0.65 3.93
C SER A 733 -29.35 -0.34 4.73
N THR A 734 -28.52 -1.35 4.96
CA THR A 734 -27.34 -1.32 5.84
C THR A 734 -26.01 -1.50 5.09
N LEU A 735 -25.95 -1.19 3.80
CA LEU A 735 -24.73 -1.31 3.00
C LEU A 735 -23.72 -0.20 3.31
N SER A 736 -22.49 -0.60 3.67
CA SER A 736 -21.37 0.31 3.92
C SER A 736 -20.51 0.58 2.67
N LEU A 737 -20.52 -0.36 1.72
CA LEU A 737 -19.82 -0.28 0.44
C LEU A 737 -20.63 -0.98 -0.66
N LEU A 738 -20.79 -0.30 -1.80
CA LEU A 738 -21.39 -0.86 -3.00
C LEU A 738 -20.56 -0.49 -4.25
N ASN A 739 -19.94 -1.49 -4.88
CA ASN A 739 -19.24 -1.36 -6.15
C ASN A 739 -19.94 -2.23 -7.21
N LEU A 740 -20.57 -1.58 -8.19
CA LEU A 740 -21.23 -2.20 -9.35
C LEU A 740 -20.54 -1.80 -10.67
N SER A 741 -19.34 -1.20 -10.60
CA SER A 741 -18.69 -0.58 -11.75
C SER A 741 -18.34 -1.56 -12.87
N ARG A 742 -18.11 -1.06 -14.10
CA ARG A 742 -17.65 -1.86 -15.25
C ARG A 742 -18.58 -3.05 -15.54
N ASN A 743 -19.86 -2.75 -15.75
CA ASN A 743 -20.93 -3.72 -16.01
C ASN A 743 -21.90 -3.18 -17.08
N LYS A 744 -23.06 -3.81 -17.25
CA LYS A 744 -24.11 -3.45 -18.20
C LYS A 744 -25.44 -3.15 -17.47
N PHE A 745 -25.36 -2.70 -16.22
CA PHE A 745 -26.54 -2.33 -15.43
C PHE A 745 -27.23 -1.08 -16.01
N SER A 746 -28.56 -1.04 -15.93
CA SER A 746 -29.40 -0.04 -16.61
C SER A 746 -30.53 0.48 -15.72
N GLY A 747 -31.34 1.41 -16.24
CA GLY A 747 -32.39 2.06 -15.46
C GLY A 747 -31.85 3.18 -14.57
N GLY A 748 -32.64 3.62 -13.58
CA GLY A 748 -32.28 4.74 -12.70
C GLY A 748 -31.72 4.30 -11.36
N ILE A 749 -30.77 5.07 -10.82
CA ILE A 749 -30.05 4.75 -9.57
C ILE A 749 -30.87 4.95 -8.28
N ALA A 750 -32.18 5.20 -8.39
CA ALA A 750 -33.07 5.48 -7.25
C ALA A 750 -33.18 4.31 -6.24
N PHE A 751 -32.73 3.10 -6.61
CA PHE A 751 -32.61 1.98 -5.67
C PHE A 751 -31.74 2.33 -4.45
N ILE A 752 -30.71 3.18 -4.60
CA ILE A 752 -29.84 3.59 -3.48
C ILE A 752 -30.60 4.29 -2.35
N CYS A 753 -31.77 4.86 -2.61
CA CYS A 753 -32.61 5.49 -1.56
C CYS A 753 -33.16 4.50 -0.52
N GLN A 754 -32.94 3.20 -0.72
CA GLN A 754 -33.25 2.16 0.26
C GLN A 754 -32.16 2.03 1.32
N ILE A 755 -30.96 2.60 1.11
CA ILE A 755 -29.90 2.74 2.12
C ILE A 755 -30.33 3.84 3.09
N VAL A 756 -30.59 3.46 4.35
CA VAL A 756 -31.12 4.35 5.40
C VAL A 756 -29.97 4.82 6.30
N ASP A 757 -30.14 5.97 6.94
CA ASP A 757 -29.23 6.62 7.89
C ASP A 757 -27.82 7.00 7.37
N GLY A 758 -27.42 6.55 6.18
CA GLY A 758 -26.28 7.10 5.44
C GLY A 758 -24.93 6.42 5.69
N PHE A 759 -24.93 5.19 6.24
CA PHE A 759 -23.75 4.34 6.49
C PHE A 759 -22.88 4.00 5.25
N SER A 760 -23.30 4.38 4.05
CA SER A 760 -22.56 4.10 2.81
C SER A 760 -21.36 5.05 2.70
N SER A 761 -20.18 4.51 2.98
CA SER A 761 -18.89 5.20 2.86
C SER A 761 -18.34 5.24 1.43
N PHE A 762 -18.79 4.30 0.58
CA PHE A 762 -18.28 4.06 -0.76
C PHE A 762 -19.41 3.64 -1.71
N LEU A 763 -19.56 4.39 -2.81
CA LEU A 763 -20.50 4.08 -3.89
C LEU A 763 -19.84 4.28 -5.26
N ASP A 764 -19.59 3.17 -5.97
CA ASP A 764 -19.11 3.19 -7.35
C ASP A 764 -20.09 2.45 -8.28
N LEU A 765 -20.71 3.22 -9.18
CA LEU A 765 -21.65 2.78 -10.21
C LEU A 765 -21.10 3.05 -11.63
N SER A 766 -19.81 3.38 -11.75
CA SER A 766 -19.19 3.87 -12.99
C SER A 766 -19.14 2.83 -14.12
N ARG A 767 -18.94 3.27 -15.36
CA ARG A 767 -18.80 2.41 -16.55
C ARG A 767 -19.97 1.41 -16.66
N ASN A 768 -21.18 1.97 -16.72
CA ASN A 768 -22.46 1.25 -16.84
C ASN A 768 -23.38 1.97 -17.86
N ILE A 769 -24.66 1.58 -17.94
CA ILE A 769 -25.67 2.23 -18.78
C ILE A 769 -26.86 2.74 -17.96
N PHE A 770 -26.60 3.26 -16.75
CA PHE A 770 -27.61 3.92 -15.93
C PHE A 770 -28.08 5.24 -16.58
N ILE A 771 -29.36 5.57 -16.37
CA ILE A 771 -30.06 6.71 -16.96
C ILE A 771 -30.88 7.46 -15.91
N GLY A 772 -31.23 8.73 -16.18
CA GLY A 772 -32.11 9.51 -15.32
C GLY A 772 -31.38 10.56 -14.50
N GLN A 773 -32.07 11.12 -13.50
CA GLN A 773 -31.54 12.13 -12.60
C GLN A 773 -31.02 11.50 -11.30
N LEU A 774 -30.07 12.18 -10.65
CA LEU A 774 -29.60 11.81 -9.31
C LEU A 774 -30.74 12.02 -8.29
N PRO A 775 -31.07 11.01 -7.45
CA PRO A 775 -32.15 11.12 -6.49
C PRO A 775 -31.74 11.96 -5.27
N ASP A 776 -32.69 12.69 -4.67
CA ASP A 776 -32.41 13.58 -3.53
C ASP A 776 -31.87 12.85 -2.29
N CYS A 777 -32.14 11.54 -2.16
CA CYS A 777 -31.64 10.70 -1.06
C CYS A 777 -30.10 10.64 -1.00
N LEU A 778 -29.42 10.66 -2.15
CA LEU A 778 -27.95 10.53 -2.26
C LEU A 778 -27.21 11.58 -1.42
N TRP A 779 -27.77 12.78 -1.33
CA TRP A 779 -27.19 13.92 -0.62
C TRP A 779 -27.35 13.86 0.90
N HIS A 780 -27.93 12.78 1.44
CA HIS A 780 -28.08 12.55 2.87
C HIS A 780 -27.05 11.55 3.43
N PHE A 781 -26.22 10.92 2.58
CA PHE A 781 -25.19 9.97 2.99
C PHE A 781 -23.96 10.69 3.58
N ARG A 782 -24.06 11.16 4.82
CA ARG A 782 -23.03 12.04 5.42
C ARG A 782 -21.65 11.39 5.56
N GLU A 783 -21.58 10.07 5.64
CA GLU A 783 -20.34 9.30 5.77
C GLU A 783 -19.68 8.97 4.41
N LEU A 784 -20.30 9.37 3.28
CA LEU A 784 -19.85 9.04 1.93
C LEU A 784 -18.54 9.75 1.57
N LYS A 785 -17.47 8.97 1.42
CA LYS A 785 -16.11 9.43 1.09
C LYS A 785 -15.80 9.34 -0.40
N VAL A 786 -16.32 8.30 -1.07
CA VAL A 786 -16.12 8.07 -2.50
C VAL A 786 -17.46 7.95 -3.21
N LEU A 787 -17.71 8.85 -4.17
CA LEU A 787 -18.86 8.81 -5.08
C LEU A 787 -18.37 8.81 -6.53
N ASN A 788 -18.47 7.67 -7.20
CA ASN A 788 -18.11 7.52 -8.61
C ASN A 788 -19.29 7.03 -9.45
N LEU A 789 -19.75 7.89 -10.37
CA LEU A 789 -20.84 7.64 -11.31
C LEU A 789 -20.37 7.81 -12.77
N GLY A 790 -19.07 7.92 -13.02
CA GLY A 790 -18.50 8.26 -14.33
C GLY A 790 -18.79 7.23 -15.43
N HIS A 791 -18.74 7.63 -16.71
CA HIS A 791 -19.15 6.82 -17.87
C HIS A 791 -20.56 6.20 -17.68
N ASN A 792 -21.59 7.04 -17.71
CA ASN A 792 -23.00 6.65 -17.65
C ASN A 792 -23.87 7.62 -18.47
N ASN A 793 -25.19 7.39 -18.52
CA ASN A 793 -26.15 8.24 -19.23
C ASN A 793 -27.03 9.07 -18.24
N LEU A 794 -26.47 9.44 -17.08
CA LEU A 794 -27.16 10.24 -16.07
C LEU A 794 -27.20 11.72 -16.49
N PHE A 795 -28.22 12.45 -16.04
CA PHE A 795 -28.44 13.84 -16.43
C PHE A 795 -29.09 14.69 -15.33
N GLY A 796 -29.26 15.99 -15.60
CA GLY A 796 -29.92 16.94 -14.70
C GLY A 796 -28.99 18.08 -14.30
N ARG A 797 -29.19 18.61 -13.09
CA ARG A 797 -28.35 19.62 -12.44
C ARG A 797 -27.91 19.11 -11.08
N LEU A 798 -26.75 19.53 -10.58
CA LEU A 798 -26.34 19.24 -9.21
C LEU A 798 -27.13 20.13 -8.22
N PRO A 799 -27.86 19.55 -7.25
CA PRO A 799 -28.67 20.32 -6.32
C PRO A 799 -27.82 20.92 -5.18
N PRO A 800 -28.29 21.99 -4.52
CA PRO A 800 -27.57 22.59 -3.39
C PRO A 800 -27.35 21.66 -2.19
N SER A 801 -28.09 20.56 -2.08
CA SER A 801 -27.93 19.55 -1.03
C SER A 801 -26.59 18.81 -1.08
N ILE A 802 -25.84 18.84 -2.20
CA ILE A 802 -24.51 18.20 -2.28
C ILE A 802 -23.54 18.67 -1.18
N GLY A 803 -23.67 19.92 -0.72
CA GLY A 803 -22.90 20.49 0.39
C GLY A 803 -23.24 19.95 1.79
N PHE A 804 -24.02 18.87 1.89
CA PHE A 804 -24.18 18.07 3.11
C PHE A 804 -23.21 16.87 3.16
N LEU A 805 -22.54 16.53 2.05
CA LEU A 805 -21.54 15.45 1.97
C LEU A 805 -20.18 15.98 2.45
N THR A 806 -20.04 16.28 3.74
CA THR A 806 -18.83 16.93 4.30
C THR A 806 -17.60 16.01 4.34
N GLU A 807 -17.82 14.69 4.46
CA GLU A 807 -16.77 13.66 4.43
C GLU A 807 -16.29 13.30 3.02
N LEU A 808 -16.89 13.87 1.98
CA LEU A 808 -16.62 13.50 0.58
C LEU A 808 -15.21 13.88 0.15
N GLN A 809 -14.43 12.87 -0.26
CA GLN A 809 -13.02 13.00 -0.66
C GLN A 809 -12.85 12.89 -2.19
N VAL A 810 -13.66 12.05 -2.82
CA VAL A 810 -13.63 11.77 -4.27
C VAL A 810 -15.02 11.94 -4.86
N LEU A 811 -15.15 12.82 -5.86
CA LEU A 811 -16.39 13.06 -6.61
C LEU A 811 -16.16 12.96 -8.11
N TYR A 812 -16.58 11.82 -8.69
CA TYR A 812 -16.43 11.51 -10.11
C TYR A 812 -17.80 11.39 -10.78
N LEU A 813 -18.09 12.33 -11.68
CA LEU A 813 -19.35 12.43 -12.45
C LEU A 813 -19.10 12.51 -13.97
N TYR A 814 -17.89 12.19 -14.39
CA TYR A 814 -17.39 12.43 -15.75
C TYR A 814 -18.02 11.53 -16.81
N ASP A 815 -17.96 11.91 -18.09
CA ASP A 815 -18.63 11.23 -19.22
C ASP A 815 -20.10 10.88 -18.91
N ASN A 816 -20.90 11.94 -18.81
CA ASN A 816 -22.33 11.90 -18.49
C ASN A 816 -23.03 13.10 -19.17
N ASN A 817 -24.31 13.30 -18.87
CA ASN A 817 -25.16 14.34 -19.45
C ASN A 817 -25.66 15.35 -18.38
N PHE A 818 -24.85 15.62 -17.34
CA PHE A 818 -25.13 16.65 -16.34
C PHE A 818 -24.95 18.06 -16.91
N SER A 819 -25.66 19.04 -16.32
CA SER A 819 -25.80 20.37 -16.90
C SER A 819 -26.03 21.48 -15.86
N GLY A 820 -25.98 22.73 -16.30
CA GLY A 820 -26.18 23.90 -15.43
C GLY A 820 -24.88 24.35 -14.76
N GLU A 821 -24.99 25.22 -13.76
CA GLU A 821 -23.85 25.75 -13.00
C GLU A 821 -23.54 24.87 -11.79
N LEU A 822 -22.28 24.90 -11.32
CA LEU A 822 -21.88 24.18 -10.11
C LEU A 822 -22.47 24.86 -8.86
N PRO A 823 -23.18 24.14 -7.97
CA PRO A 823 -23.86 24.74 -6.83
C PRO A 823 -22.85 25.29 -5.81
N LEU A 824 -23.08 26.52 -5.35
CA LEU A 824 -22.21 27.24 -4.39
C LEU A 824 -21.94 26.46 -3.09
N SER A 825 -22.84 25.56 -2.69
CA SER A 825 -22.70 24.73 -1.50
C SER A 825 -21.68 23.60 -1.62
N LEU A 826 -21.22 23.25 -2.83
CA LEU A 826 -20.17 22.24 -3.03
C LEU A 826 -18.83 22.65 -2.37
N LYS A 827 -18.64 23.94 -2.11
CA LYS A 827 -17.53 24.47 -1.29
C LYS A 827 -17.50 23.94 0.16
N ASN A 828 -18.62 23.39 0.66
CA ASN A 828 -18.71 22.82 2.01
C ASN A 828 -18.09 21.42 2.09
N CYS A 829 -17.84 20.76 0.96
CA CYS A 829 -17.18 19.45 0.89
C CYS A 829 -15.66 19.63 1.01
N THR A 830 -15.19 20.25 2.11
CA THR A 830 -13.79 20.66 2.31
C THR A 830 -12.81 19.50 2.37
N SER A 831 -13.31 18.28 2.55
CA SER A 831 -12.55 17.03 2.51
C SER A 831 -12.18 16.56 1.09
N LEU A 832 -12.68 17.23 0.04
CA LEU A 832 -12.42 16.85 -1.36
C LEU A 832 -10.93 16.97 -1.69
N ILE A 833 -10.35 15.85 -2.15
CA ILE A 833 -8.98 15.76 -2.68
C ILE A 833 -8.98 15.49 -4.19
N SER A 834 -10.04 14.88 -4.74
CA SER A 834 -10.15 14.57 -6.17
C SER A 834 -11.54 14.89 -6.73
N LEU A 835 -11.58 15.72 -7.78
CA LEU A 835 -12.81 16.17 -8.44
C LEU A 835 -12.72 16.01 -9.96
N ASN A 836 -13.56 15.15 -10.53
CA ASN A 836 -13.64 14.95 -11.98
C ASN A 836 -15.08 15.08 -12.49
N LEU A 837 -15.33 16.17 -13.20
CA LEU A 837 -16.60 16.54 -13.82
C LEU A 837 -16.50 16.61 -15.36
N GLY A 838 -15.44 16.02 -15.94
CA GLY A 838 -15.14 16.10 -17.36
C GLY A 838 -16.21 15.48 -18.28
N ALA A 839 -16.21 15.82 -19.57
CA ALA A 839 -17.13 15.26 -20.58
C ALA A 839 -18.60 15.33 -20.15
N ASN A 840 -19.09 16.55 -19.96
CA ASN A 840 -20.44 16.85 -19.48
C ASN A 840 -20.97 18.14 -20.15
N LYS A 841 -22.08 18.69 -19.65
CA LYS A 841 -22.68 19.94 -20.14
C LYS A 841 -22.79 21.00 -19.03
N PHE A 842 -21.90 20.95 -18.03
CA PHE A 842 -21.78 22.02 -17.04
C PHE A 842 -21.41 23.35 -17.71
N SER A 843 -21.73 24.46 -17.05
CA SER A 843 -21.74 25.81 -17.60
C SER A 843 -21.52 26.86 -16.50
N GLY A 844 -21.41 28.12 -16.90
CA GLY A 844 -21.08 29.23 -16.00
C GLY A 844 -19.56 29.49 -15.97
N ASN A 845 -19.11 30.31 -15.03
CA ASN A 845 -17.69 30.50 -14.78
C ASN A 845 -17.12 29.32 -13.98
N VAL A 846 -15.83 29.02 -14.13
CA VAL A 846 -15.11 28.16 -13.17
C VAL A 846 -15.18 28.84 -11.79
N PRO A 847 -15.76 28.21 -10.74
CA PRO A 847 -16.02 28.93 -9.50
C PRO A 847 -14.78 29.24 -8.68
N VAL A 848 -14.71 30.47 -8.18
CA VAL A 848 -13.61 30.98 -7.34
C VAL A 848 -13.43 30.15 -6.05
N TRP A 849 -14.54 29.69 -5.44
CA TRP A 849 -14.53 28.92 -4.19
C TRP A 849 -13.81 27.57 -4.29
N ILE A 850 -13.53 27.06 -5.50
CA ILE A 850 -12.70 25.85 -5.66
C ILE A 850 -11.31 26.10 -5.06
N GLY A 851 -10.69 27.25 -5.36
CA GLY A 851 -9.40 27.63 -4.80
C GLY A 851 -9.46 28.05 -3.33
N GLU A 852 -10.51 28.78 -2.94
CA GLU A 852 -10.64 29.37 -1.60
C GLU A 852 -11.08 28.37 -0.51
N ASN A 853 -11.74 27.27 -0.87
CA ASN A 853 -12.33 26.34 0.11
C ASN A 853 -11.88 24.87 -0.03
N LEU A 854 -11.45 24.42 -1.21
CA LEU A 854 -11.10 23.01 -1.44
C LEU A 854 -9.57 22.79 -1.44
N SER A 855 -8.88 23.32 -0.43
CA SER A 855 -7.41 23.32 -0.33
C SER A 855 -6.75 21.93 -0.30
N GLY A 856 -7.53 20.87 -0.08
CA GLY A 856 -7.07 19.48 -0.16
C GLY A 856 -6.86 18.97 -1.59
N LEU A 857 -7.47 19.61 -2.61
CA LEU A 857 -7.47 19.12 -3.99
C LEU A 857 -6.06 18.89 -4.56
N TYR A 858 -5.81 17.67 -5.01
CA TYR A 858 -4.67 17.32 -5.85
C TYR A 858 -5.07 16.97 -7.30
N VAL A 859 -6.35 16.66 -7.57
CA VAL A 859 -6.91 16.47 -8.92
C VAL A 859 -8.11 17.40 -9.15
N LEU A 860 -8.06 18.18 -10.23
CA LEU A 860 -9.19 18.96 -10.73
C LEU A 860 -9.33 18.77 -12.26
N ILE A 861 -10.36 18.03 -12.68
CA ILE A 861 -10.67 17.76 -14.08
C ILE A 861 -12.07 18.31 -14.40
N LEU A 862 -12.13 19.34 -15.26
CA LEU A 862 -13.36 20.00 -15.73
C LEU A 862 -13.49 19.96 -17.27
N ARG A 863 -12.70 19.13 -17.97
CA ARG A 863 -12.62 19.16 -19.44
C ARG A 863 -13.94 18.92 -20.17
N SER A 864 -14.01 19.32 -21.44
CA SER A 864 -15.10 18.95 -22.35
C SER A 864 -16.47 19.30 -21.75
N ASN A 865 -16.66 20.61 -21.53
CA ASN A 865 -17.82 21.21 -20.87
C ASN A 865 -18.10 22.61 -21.49
N ASN A 866 -19.08 23.34 -20.96
CA ASN A 866 -19.44 24.70 -21.41
C ASN A 866 -19.00 25.79 -20.41
N PHE A 867 -17.94 25.58 -19.62
CA PHE A 867 -17.42 26.62 -18.73
C PHE A 867 -16.85 27.79 -19.55
N PHE A 868 -17.12 29.02 -19.11
CA PHE A 868 -16.67 30.25 -19.76
C PHE A 868 -16.04 31.23 -18.76
N GLY A 869 -15.75 32.45 -19.21
CA GLY A 869 -15.10 33.46 -18.38
C GLY A 869 -13.59 33.21 -18.24
N THR A 870 -12.99 33.78 -17.20
CA THR A 870 -11.53 33.69 -16.95
C THR A 870 -11.19 32.57 -15.98
N ILE A 871 -10.00 31.97 -16.14
CA ILE A 871 -9.42 31.07 -15.14
C ILE A 871 -9.24 31.84 -13.81
N PRO A 872 -9.81 31.38 -12.68
CA PRO A 872 -9.67 32.08 -11.40
C PRO A 872 -8.23 32.05 -10.88
N LEU A 873 -7.73 33.21 -10.43
CA LEU A 873 -6.39 33.31 -9.82
C LEU A 873 -6.28 32.43 -8.56
N GLN A 874 -7.39 32.26 -7.83
CA GLN A 874 -7.50 31.47 -6.62
C GLN A 874 -7.18 29.98 -6.80
N LEU A 875 -7.25 29.40 -8.01
CA LEU A 875 -6.79 28.03 -8.23
C LEU A 875 -5.30 27.85 -7.86
N SER A 876 -4.51 28.93 -7.89
CA SER A 876 -3.13 28.99 -7.43
C SER A 876 -2.93 28.78 -5.91
N GLN A 877 -4.02 28.77 -5.12
CA GLN A 877 -4.00 28.52 -3.67
C GLN A 877 -4.00 27.00 -3.36
N LEU A 878 -4.28 26.16 -4.36
CA LEU A 878 -4.31 24.70 -4.23
C LEU A 878 -2.88 24.13 -4.22
N ALA A 879 -2.19 24.28 -3.09
CA ALA A 879 -0.78 23.89 -2.93
C ALA A 879 -0.49 22.40 -3.17
N ASN A 880 -1.53 21.55 -3.12
CA ASN A 880 -1.48 20.12 -3.40
C ASN A 880 -1.72 19.75 -4.87
N LEU A 881 -2.16 20.67 -5.74
CA LEU A 881 -2.67 20.36 -7.08
C LEU A 881 -1.59 19.72 -7.99
N GLN A 882 -1.82 18.49 -8.44
CA GLN A 882 -0.93 17.76 -9.35
C GLN A 882 -1.51 17.66 -10.76
N ILE A 883 -2.83 17.53 -10.89
CA ILE A 883 -3.54 17.42 -12.17
C ILE A 883 -4.56 18.54 -12.28
N LEU A 884 -4.36 19.42 -13.28
CA LEU A 884 -5.28 20.48 -13.64
C LEU A 884 -5.66 20.34 -15.12
N ASP A 885 -6.89 19.92 -15.40
CA ASP A 885 -7.43 19.75 -16.75
C ASP A 885 -8.68 20.63 -16.91
N LEU A 886 -8.52 21.76 -17.60
CA LEU A 886 -9.60 22.69 -17.97
C LEU A 886 -9.85 22.70 -19.49
N SER A 887 -9.36 21.68 -20.20
CA SER A 887 -9.36 21.60 -21.66
C SER A 887 -10.77 21.56 -22.27
N MET A 888 -10.89 21.82 -23.57
CA MET A 888 -12.15 21.68 -24.33
C MET A 888 -13.33 22.45 -23.70
N ASN A 889 -13.14 23.74 -23.42
CA ASN A 889 -14.12 24.62 -22.80
C ASN A 889 -14.20 25.97 -23.55
N ASN A 890 -14.91 26.94 -22.98
CA ASN A 890 -15.08 28.30 -23.53
C ASN A 890 -14.31 29.37 -22.71
N LEU A 891 -13.23 28.98 -22.01
CA LEU A 891 -12.45 29.87 -21.15
C LEU A 891 -11.65 30.89 -21.98
N GLN A 892 -11.56 32.12 -21.48
CA GLN A 892 -10.98 33.28 -22.16
C GLN A 892 -10.08 34.09 -21.22
N GLY A 893 -9.43 35.13 -21.74
CA GLY A 893 -8.46 35.93 -20.98
C GLY A 893 -7.08 35.27 -20.97
N THR A 894 -6.28 35.52 -19.92
CA THR A 894 -4.88 35.09 -19.82
C THR A 894 -4.68 33.91 -18.87
N ILE A 895 -3.62 33.13 -19.09
CA ILE A 895 -3.14 32.12 -18.12
C ILE A 895 -2.65 32.85 -16.85
N PRO A 896 -3.03 32.44 -15.63
CA PRO A 896 -2.55 33.06 -14.39
C PRO A 896 -1.05 32.84 -14.16
N SER A 897 -0.26 33.91 -14.02
CA SER A 897 1.17 33.82 -13.67
C SER A 897 1.41 33.20 -12.30
N CYS A 898 0.48 33.38 -11.37
CA CYS A 898 0.49 32.81 -10.03
C CYS A 898 0.32 31.28 -9.99
N PHE A 899 0.06 30.58 -11.12
CA PHE A 899 0.20 29.12 -11.20
C PHE A 899 1.59 28.63 -10.78
N SER A 900 2.60 29.49 -10.84
CA SER A 900 3.93 29.30 -10.25
C SER A 900 3.96 29.08 -8.73
N ASN A 901 2.83 29.20 -8.03
CA ASN A 901 2.69 28.89 -6.58
C ASN A 901 2.26 27.44 -6.30
N LEU A 902 1.88 26.65 -7.31
CA LEU A 902 1.41 25.27 -7.16
C LEU A 902 2.56 24.36 -6.68
N THR A 903 2.73 24.27 -5.36
CA THR A 903 3.96 23.80 -4.71
C THR A 903 4.25 22.32 -4.99
N SER A 904 3.21 21.50 -5.07
CA SER A 904 3.17 20.14 -5.63
C SER A 904 3.82 20.00 -7.01
N MET A 905 3.68 20.97 -7.91
CA MET A 905 4.28 20.98 -9.25
C MET A 905 5.72 21.53 -9.28
N ILE A 906 6.25 21.97 -8.14
CA ILE A 906 7.63 22.45 -7.97
C ILE A 906 8.48 21.41 -7.25
N GLN A 907 7.94 20.78 -6.20
CA GLN A 907 8.67 19.88 -5.30
C GLN A 907 8.19 18.42 -5.39
N PRO A 908 9.10 17.44 -5.25
CA PRO A 908 8.73 16.05 -4.97
C PRO A 908 8.31 15.92 -3.50
N ARG A 909 7.02 16.08 -3.21
CA ARG A 909 6.41 15.81 -1.89
C ARG A 909 5.20 14.87 -2.02
N PHE A 910 4.75 14.40 -0.86
CA PHE A 910 3.94 13.19 -0.65
C PHE A 910 2.61 13.13 -1.43
N SER A 911 2.16 11.91 -1.71
CA SER A 911 0.78 11.60 -2.11
C SER A 911 0.06 10.96 -0.93
N GLN A 912 -1.16 11.40 -0.62
CA GLN A 912 -2.05 10.64 0.26
C GLN A 912 -2.74 9.57 -0.58
N ASP A 913 -2.66 8.30 -0.16
CA ASP A 913 -3.56 7.27 -0.66
C ASP A 913 -4.85 7.30 0.20
N VAL A 914 -6.04 7.23 -0.39
CA VAL A 914 -7.32 7.26 0.35
C VAL A 914 -7.52 5.93 1.09
N LYS A 915 -7.05 5.88 2.35
CA LYS A 915 -7.32 4.79 3.28
C LYS A 915 -8.70 4.99 3.91
N PHE A 916 -9.69 4.23 3.44
CA PHE A 916 -10.96 4.06 4.14
C PHE A 916 -10.90 2.77 4.96
N TYR A 917 -11.03 2.90 6.29
CA TYR A 917 -11.05 1.75 7.19
C TYR A 917 -12.34 0.97 6.99
N THR A 918 -12.24 -0.32 6.65
CA THR A 918 -13.40 -1.19 6.61
C THR A 918 -13.30 -2.14 7.80
N LEU A 919 -14.26 -2.09 8.73
CA LEU A 919 -14.25 -3.02 9.86
C LEU A 919 -14.53 -4.44 9.35
N VAL A 920 -13.54 -5.31 9.45
CA VAL A 920 -13.63 -6.77 9.28
C VAL A 920 -13.04 -7.38 10.56
N ARG A 921 -13.71 -8.36 11.18
CA ARG A 921 -13.29 -9.02 12.45
C ARG A 921 -13.21 -8.17 13.73
N GLY A 922 -13.41 -6.85 13.70
CA GLY A 922 -13.51 -6.00 14.90
C GLY A 922 -12.17 -5.51 15.47
N VAL A 923 -11.07 -6.16 15.09
CA VAL A 923 -9.74 -5.54 14.96
C VAL A 923 -9.66 -4.91 13.56
N ALA A 924 -8.91 -3.83 13.35
CA ALA A 924 -8.93 -3.06 12.09
C ALA A 924 -8.10 -3.68 10.94
N TYR A 925 -8.31 -4.97 10.64
CA TYR A 925 -7.71 -5.60 9.45
C TYR A 925 -8.45 -5.17 8.17
N GLY A 926 -7.69 -4.63 7.22
CA GLY A 926 -8.20 -4.16 5.93
C GLY A 926 -8.47 -2.65 5.89
N SER A 927 -7.40 -1.86 5.71
CA SER A 927 -7.56 -0.56 5.06
C SER A 927 -7.98 -0.81 3.60
N GLY A 928 -9.21 -0.46 3.25
CA GLY A 928 -9.56 -0.26 1.85
C GLY A 928 -8.71 0.90 1.35
N ILE A 929 -7.70 0.60 0.53
CA ILE A 929 -6.98 1.64 -0.19
C ILE A 929 -7.79 1.87 -1.46
N TYR A 930 -8.56 2.96 -1.48
CA TYR A 930 -8.97 3.50 -2.77
C TYR A 930 -7.72 4.10 -3.39
N VAL A 931 -7.09 3.32 -4.27
CA VAL A 931 -6.10 3.87 -5.19
C VAL A 931 -6.88 4.77 -6.12
N ASP A 932 -6.78 6.08 -5.87
CA ASP A 932 -7.37 7.08 -6.74
C ASP A 932 -6.95 6.80 -8.19
N HIS A 933 -7.94 6.71 -9.07
CA HIS A 933 -7.73 6.62 -10.50
C HIS A 933 -8.30 7.86 -11.18
N ALA A 934 -7.74 8.25 -12.33
CA ALA A 934 -8.28 9.36 -13.11
C ALA A 934 -8.25 9.06 -14.61
N MET A 935 -9.34 9.44 -15.30
CA MET A 935 -9.43 9.43 -16.76
C MET A 935 -8.87 10.73 -17.32
N ILE A 936 -7.65 10.66 -17.87
CA ILE A 936 -6.88 11.80 -18.36
C ILE A 936 -6.62 11.60 -19.86
N GLU A 937 -6.85 12.64 -20.67
CA GLU A 937 -6.40 12.63 -22.07
C GLU A 937 -4.87 12.73 -22.09
N TRP A 938 -4.22 11.74 -22.68
CA TRP A 938 -2.76 11.63 -22.71
C TRP A 938 -2.32 11.29 -24.13
N GLN A 939 -1.54 12.20 -24.74
CA GLN A 939 -1.04 12.07 -26.12
C GLN A 939 -2.14 11.92 -27.19
N GLY A 940 -3.38 12.29 -26.86
CA GLY A 940 -4.55 12.29 -27.75
C GLY A 940 -5.55 11.14 -27.53
N ASP A 941 -5.27 10.20 -26.62
CA ASP A 941 -6.17 9.11 -26.22
C ASP A 941 -6.57 9.25 -24.74
N GLU A 942 -7.76 8.76 -24.35
CA GLU A 942 -8.18 8.73 -22.95
C GLU A 942 -7.58 7.54 -22.19
N HIS A 943 -6.73 7.82 -21.21
CA HIS A 943 -6.06 6.81 -20.38
C HIS A 943 -6.52 6.84 -18.92
N GLU A 944 -6.63 5.65 -18.32
CA GLU A 944 -6.92 5.48 -16.89
C GLU A 944 -5.62 5.30 -16.10
N PHE A 945 -5.23 6.34 -15.36
CA PHE A 945 -4.06 6.31 -14.47
C PHE A 945 -4.49 5.87 -13.07
N PHE A 946 -3.76 4.91 -12.47
CA PHE A 946 -4.06 4.32 -11.16
C PHE A 946 -2.83 4.42 -10.23
N ASN A 947 -2.06 3.35 -10.03
CA ASN A 947 -0.83 3.33 -9.21
C ASN A 947 0.22 4.38 -9.62
N THR A 948 0.15 4.87 -10.86
CA THR A 948 1.02 5.90 -11.46
C THR A 948 0.47 7.32 -11.34
N LEU A 949 -0.79 7.52 -10.93
CA LEU A 949 -1.43 8.83 -10.83
C LEU A 949 -0.64 9.79 -9.92
N LYS A 950 -0.14 9.26 -8.79
CA LYS A 950 0.73 9.97 -7.82
C LYS A 950 2.11 10.40 -8.33
N LEU A 951 2.47 9.99 -9.55
CA LEU A 951 3.68 10.46 -10.23
C LEU A 951 3.36 11.56 -11.24
N LEU A 952 2.10 11.73 -11.63
CA LEU A 952 1.68 12.52 -12.79
C LEU A 952 1.40 13.97 -12.40
N LYS A 953 2.13 14.90 -13.02
CA LYS A 953 1.98 16.34 -12.80
C LYS A 953 1.70 17.03 -14.14
N THR A 954 0.48 17.50 -14.34
CA THR A 954 -0.01 17.97 -15.65
C THR A 954 -0.88 19.22 -15.55
N ILE A 955 -0.73 20.08 -16.55
CA ILE A 955 -1.63 21.22 -16.83
C ILE A 955 -2.10 21.10 -18.28
N ASP A 956 -3.39 20.88 -18.49
CA ASP A 956 -4.04 21.00 -19.80
C ASP A 956 -5.07 22.14 -19.79
N LEU A 957 -4.84 23.12 -20.65
CA LEU A 957 -5.70 24.27 -20.92
C LEU A 957 -6.09 24.36 -22.41
N SER A 958 -5.88 23.29 -23.17
CA SER A 958 -6.06 23.24 -24.62
C SER A 958 -7.52 23.42 -25.04
N SER A 959 -7.74 23.67 -26.33
CA SER A 959 -9.08 23.72 -26.95
C SER A 959 -10.01 24.72 -26.26
N ASN A 960 -9.50 25.92 -25.99
CA ASN A 960 -10.19 27.02 -25.30
C ASN A 960 -10.05 28.32 -26.12
N LYS A 961 -10.37 29.47 -25.52
CA LYS A 961 -10.30 30.81 -26.11
C LYS A 961 -9.29 31.70 -25.37
N LEU A 962 -8.24 31.10 -24.81
CA LEU A 962 -7.21 31.79 -24.05
C LEU A 962 -6.34 32.67 -24.96
N THR A 963 -5.82 33.74 -24.39
CA THR A 963 -5.15 34.87 -25.08
C THR A 963 -3.97 35.38 -24.24
N GLY A 964 -3.14 36.24 -24.82
CA GLY A 964 -1.94 36.74 -24.16
C GLY A 964 -0.74 35.80 -24.35
N GLN A 965 0.27 35.97 -23.52
CA GLN A 965 1.52 35.22 -23.57
C GLN A 965 1.54 34.09 -22.54
N ILE A 966 2.44 33.12 -22.72
CA ILE A 966 2.78 32.17 -21.65
C ILE A 966 3.48 32.97 -20.53
N PRO A 967 2.98 32.97 -19.29
CA PRO A 967 3.65 33.66 -18.19
C PRO A 967 5.05 33.08 -17.96
N TYR A 968 6.06 33.93 -17.79
CA TYR A 968 7.44 33.45 -17.61
C TYR A 968 7.59 32.63 -16.32
N GLU A 969 6.73 32.91 -15.32
CA GLU A 969 6.70 32.23 -14.04
C GLU A 969 6.30 30.75 -14.15
N ILE A 970 5.63 30.32 -15.23
CA ILE A 970 5.27 28.89 -15.41
C ILE A 970 6.50 27.99 -15.49
N THR A 971 7.66 28.52 -15.88
CA THR A 971 8.92 27.75 -15.92
C THR A 971 9.47 27.41 -14.54
N ASN A 972 8.89 27.97 -13.47
CA ASN A 972 9.21 27.60 -12.09
C ASN A 972 8.61 26.24 -11.68
N LEU A 973 7.69 25.66 -12.48
CA LEU A 973 7.07 24.37 -12.23
C LEU A 973 8.02 23.22 -12.63
N SER A 974 9.16 23.13 -11.93
CA SER A 974 10.27 22.23 -12.23
C SER A 974 9.94 20.73 -12.16
N ASP A 975 8.83 20.37 -11.50
CA ASP A 975 8.38 18.98 -11.37
C ASP A 975 7.25 18.61 -12.35
N LEU A 976 6.81 19.53 -13.21
CA LEU A 976 5.75 19.31 -14.20
C LEU A 976 6.20 18.31 -15.29
N ILE A 977 5.29 17.42 -15.66
CA ILE A 977 5.53 16.31 -16.61
C ILE A 977 4.82 16.54 -17.94
N ALA A 978 3.64 17.17 -17.94
CA ALA A 978 2.94 17.55 -19.17
C ALA A 978 2.39 18.98 -19.11
N LEU A 979 2.51 19.68 -20.23
CA LEU A 979 1.93 21.01 -20.45
C LEU A 979 1.28 21.06 -21.84
N SER A 980 -0.04 21.30 -21.85
CA SER A 980 -0.84 21.36 -23.07
C SER A 980 -1.62 22.67 -23.10
N LEU A 981 -1.32 23.51 -24.10
CA LEU A 981 -1.89 24.85 -24.30
C LEU A 981 -2.50 25.01 -25.70
N SER A 982 -2.63 23.91 -26.46
CA SER A 982 -2.92 23.96 -27.89
C SER A 982 -4.34 24.40 -28.23
N LYS A 983 -4.58 24.73 -29.52
CA LYS A 983 -5.90 25.12 -30.03
C LYS A 983 -6.50 26.29 -29.24
N ASN A 984 -5.70 27.34 -29.01
CA ASN A 984 -6.06 28.56 -28.29
C ASN A 984 -5.73 29.79 -29.17
N SER A 985 -5.74 31.01 -28.59
CA SER A 985 -5.35 32.27 -29.23
C SER A 985 -4.18 32.95 -28.50
N LEU A 986 -3.26 32.14 -27.96
CA LEU A 986 -2.04 32.61 -27.28
C LEU A 986 -1.02 33.13 -28.31
N PHE A 987 -0.20 34.09 -27.91
CA PHE A 987 0.78 34.77 -28.77
C PHE A 987 2.08 35.11 -28.02
N GLY A 988 3.04 35.74 -28.71
CA GLY A 988 4.35 36.08 -28.15
C GLY A 988 5.38 34.97 -28.35
N GLU A 989 6.42 34.93 -27.53
CA GLU A 989 7.52 33.96 -27.63
C GLU A 989 7.40 32.87 -26.54
N ILE A 990 8.01 31.70 -26.76
CA ILE A 990 8.15 30.70 -25.70
C ILE A 990 9.18 31.22 -24.67
N PRO A 991 8.89 31.23 -23.36
CA PRO A 991 9.83 31.72 -22.36
C PRO A 991 11.19 30.99 -22.43
N GLN A 992 12.30 31.74 -22.46
CA GLN A 992 13.64 31.15 -22.63
C GLN A 992 14.00 30.12 -21.53
N LYS A 993 13.40 30.22 -20.35
CA LYS A 993 13.57 29.28 -19.24
C LYS A 993 12.81 27.95 -19.40
N ILE A 994 12.02 27.74 -20.45
CA ILE A 994 11.27 26.48 -20.66
C ILE A 994 12.19 25.24 -20.62
N GLY A 995 13.44 25.36 -21.11
CA GLY A 995 14.45 24.31 -21.05
C GLY A 995 14.97 23.94 -19.65
N GLU A 996 14.63 24.72 -18.63
CA GLU A 996 14.92 24.39 -17.22
C GLU A 996 13.93 23.35 -16.66
N MET A 997 12.77 23.16 -17.30
CA MET A 997 11.71 22.20 -16.91
C MET A 997 12.08 20.75 -17.28
N LYS A 998 13.16 20.23 -16.70
CA LYS A 998 13.79 18.97 -17.12
C LYS A 998 12.96 17.69 -16.92
N LYS A 999 11.85 17.74 -16.18
CA LYS A 999 10.89 16.62 -16.03
C LYS A 999 9.82 16.56 -17.12
N LEU A 1000 9.70 17.58 -17.97
CA LEU A 1000 8.62 17.66 -18.95
C LEU A 1000 8.79 16.59 -20.03
N LEU A 1001 7.84 15.65 -20.09
CA LEU A 1001 7.72 14.60 -21.10
C LEU A 1001 6.87 15.03 -22.29
N THR A 1002 5.85 15.87 -22.07
CA THR A 1002 4.87 16.28 -23.09
C THR A 1002 4.73 17.79 -23.13
N LEU A 1003 4.86 18.39 -24.32
CA LEU A 1003 4.64 19.81 -24.58
C LEU A 1003 3.84 20.04 -25.87
N ASP A 1004 2.55 20.38 -25.76
CA ASP A 1004 1.72 20.75 -26.91
C ASP A 1004 1.39 22.26 -26.87
N LEU A 1005 2.01 23.01 -27.79
CA LEU A 1005 1.75 24.44 -28.02
C LEU A 1005 1.06 24.68 -29.38
N SER A 1006 0.63 23.62 -30.06
CA SER A 1006 0.15 23.68 -31.45
C SER A 1006 -1.10 24.55 -31.62
N ARG A 1007 -1.35 25.01 -32.85
CA ARG A 1007 -2.58 25.73 -33.24
C ARG A 1007 -2.84 26.96 -32.34
N ASN A 1008 -1.84 27.84 -32.29
CA ASN A 1008 -1.84 29.11 -31.57
C ASN A 1008 -1.28 30.22 -32.49
N SER A 1009 -0.95 31.38 -31.93
CA SER A 1009 -0.30 32.51 -32.62
C SER A 1009 1.08 32.84 -32.03
N PHE A 1010 1.80 31.83 -31.53
CA PHE A 1010 3.17 32.01 -31.03
C PHE A 1010 4.15 32.37 -32.15
N SER A 1011 5.23 33.04 -31.77
CA SER A 1011 6.15 33.75 -32.65
C SER A 1011 7.58 33.76 -32.07
N GLY A 1012 8.51 34.44 -32.73
CA GLY A 1012 9.91 34.45 -32.32
C GLY A 1012 10.66 33.17 -32.73
N GLN A 1013 11.68 32.81 -31.98
CA GLN A 1013 12.47 31.58 -32.20
C GLN A 1013 12.13 30.50 -31.16
N ILE A 1014 12.31 29.23 -31.53
CA ILE A 1014 12.27 28.12 -30.57
C ILE A 1014 13.48 28.27 -29.63
N PRO A 1015 13.32 28.38 -28.29
CA PRO A 1015 14.43 28.65 -27.38
C PRO A 1015 15.54 27.59 -27.46
N SER A 1016 16.79 28.03 -27.60
CA SER A 1016 17.96 27.14 -27.65
C SER A 1016 18.11 26.26 -26.40
N SER A 1017 17.56 26.70 -25.27
CA SER A 1017 17.48 25.95 -24.01
C SER A 1017 16.66 24.66 -24.11
N MET A 1018 15.70 24.55 -25.05
CA MET A 1018 14.95 23.30 -25.30
C MET A 1018 15.86 22.13 -25.72
N SER A 1019 17.07 22.42 -26.20
CA SER A 1019 18.09 21.38 -26.44
C SER A 1019 18.47 20.58 -25.18
N GLN A 1020 18.21 21.10 -23.98
CA GLN A 1020 18.51 20.49 -22.68
C GLN A 1020 17.37 19.61 -22.13
N MET A 1021 16.22 19.56 -22.79
CA MET A 1021 15.02 18.83 -22.33
C MET A 1021 15.11 17.34 -22.71
N THR A 1022 16.05 16.62 -22.10
CA THR A 1022 16.41 15.23 -22.48
C THR A 1022 15.35 14.17 -22.19
N LEU A 1023 14.25 14.52 -21.52
CA LEU A 1023 13.12 13.62 -21.26
C LEU A 1023 11.89 13.89 -22.13
N LEU A 1024 11.89 14.96 -22.93
CA LEU A 1024 10.76 15.38 -23.76
C LEU A 1024 10.46 14.32 -24.84
N ASN A 1025 9.42 13.52 -24.63
CA ASN A 1025 9.04 12.38 -25.47
C ASN A 1025 7.91 12.71 -26.45
N ASP A 1026 7.18 13.80 -26.22
CA ASP A 1026 6.12 14.28 -27.10
C ASP A 1026 6.13 15.82 -27.18
N LEU A 1027 6.18 16.36 -28.39
CA LEU A 1027 6.30 17.79 -28.66
C LEU A 1027 5.46 18.15 -29.87
N ASP A 1028 4.55 19.12 -29.77
CA ASP A 1028 3.93 19.76 -30.92
C ASP A 1028 4.06 21.29 -30.87
N LEU A 1029 4.59 21.86 -31.95
CA LEU A 1029 4.71 23.30 -32.19
C LEU A 1029 3.97 23.73 -33.47
N SER A 1030 3.27 22.81 -34.14
CA SER A 1030 2.65 23.03 -35.45
C SER A 1030 1.55 24.09 -35.44
N PHE A 1031 1.28 24.68 -36.61
CA PHE A 1031 0.28 25.73 -36.80
C PHE A 1031 0.46 26.93 -35.85
N ASN A 1032 1.70 27.45 -35.82
CA ASN A 1032 2.09 28.70 -35.18
C ASN A 1032 2.85 29.60 -36.19
N ASN A 1033 3.44 30.70 -35.73
CA ASN A 1033 4.24 31.64 -36.51
C ASN A 1033 5.72 31.67 -36.06
N PHE A 1034 6.27 30.51 -35.68
CA PHE A 1034 7.69 30.40 -35.28
C PHE A 1034 8.65 30.59 -36.46
N SER A 1035 9.86 31.06 -36.14
CA SER A 1035 10.88 31.50 -37.10
C SER A 1035 12.29 31.04 -36.72
N GLY A 1036 13.20 31.01 -37.71
CA GLY A 1036 14.61 30.69 -37.49
C GLY A 1036 14.94 29.20 -37.47
N ARG A 1037 16.13 28.85 -36.98
CA ARG A 1037 16.64 27.47 -36.98
C ARG A 1037 16.07 26.68 -35.80
N ILE A 1038 15.58 25.47 -36.04
CA ILE A 1038 15.22 24.52 -34.98
C ILE A 1038 16.50 24.18 -34.16
N PRO A 1039 16.53 24.34 -32.83
CA PRO A 1039 17.71 24.07 -32.02
C PRO A 1039 18.20 22.63 -32.15
N SER A 1040 19.50 22.45 -32.38
CA SER A 1040 20.10 21.11 -32.53
C SER A 1040 20.20 20.39 -31.19
N SER A 1041 19.40 19.35 -31.01
CA SER A 1041 19.61 18.29 -30.02
C SER A 1041 19.11 16.95 -30.57
N THR A 1042 19.57 15.85 -29.99
CA THR A 1042 19.09 14.51 -30.35
C THR A 1042 17.57 14.39 -30.26
N GLN A 1043 16.96 15.03 -29.26
CA GLN A 1043 15.54 14.93 -28.97
C GLN A 1043 14.68 15.78 -29.93
N LEU A 1044 15.06 17.04 -30.17
CA LEU A 1044 14.31 17.92 -31.07
C LEU A 1044 14.38 17.45 -32.53
N GLN A 1045 15.48 16.78 -32.90
CA GLN A 1045 15.72 16.25 -34.24
C GLN A 1045 15.20 14.82 -34.45
N SER A 1046 14.77 14.11 -33.39
CA SER A 1046 14.11 12.80 -33.51
C SER A 1046 12.60 12.87 -33.72
N PHE A 1047 11.98 14.05 -33.56
CA PHE A 1047 10.55 14.23 -33.83
C PHE A 1047 10.23 14.27 -35.32
N GLU A 1048 9.08 13.74 -35.70
CA GLU A 1048 8.56 13.81 -37.07
C GLU A 1048 8.41 15.28 -37.54
N PRO A 1049 8.73 15.61 -38.81
CA PRO A 1049 8.66 16.97 -39.34
C PRO A 1049 7.28 17.64 -39.16
N SER A 1050 6.21 16.85 -39.15
CA SER A 1050 4.82 17.31 -38.98
C SER A 1050 4.57 18.04 -37.66
N ARG A 1051 5.33 17.73 -36.60
CA ARG A 1051 5.22 18.43 -35.30
C ARG A 1051 5.68 19.90 -35.35
N TYR A 1052 6.23 20.33 -36.49
CA TYR A 1052 6.65 21.70 -36.78
C TYR A 1052 5.85 22.37 -37.90
N ASP A 1053 4.87 21.68 -38.52
CA ASP A 1053 4.16 22.15 -39.72
C ASP A 1053 3.46 23.51 -39.56
N GLY A 1054 3.15 24.17 -40.67
CA GLY A 1054 2.48 25.49 -40.69
C GLY A 1054 3.37 26.68 -40.31
N ASN A 1055 4.47 26.47 -39.57
CA ASN A 1055 5.45 27.50 -39.20
C ASN A 1055 6.33 27.90 -40.39
N SER A 1056 5.81 28.74 -41.28
CA SER A 1056 6.43 29.06 -42.58
C SER A 1056 7.86 29.62 -42.50
N GLN A 1057 8.27 30.17 -41.34
CA GLN A 1057 9.60 30.78 -41.14
C GLN A 1057 10.63 29.86 -40.47
N LEU A 1058 10.27 28.68 -39.96
CA LEU A 1058 11.24 27.71 -39.42
C LEU A 1058 12.14 27.10 -40.50
N CYS A 1059 13.32 26.62 -40.11
CA CYS A 1059 14.28 25.93 -40.98
C CYS A 1059 15.22 25.00 -40.18
N GLY A 1060 15.95 24.13 -40.87
CA GLY A 1060 16.86 23.15 -40.29
C GLY A 1060 16.17 21.85 -39.85
N LEU A 1061 16.96 20.81 -39.59
CA LEU A 1061 16.46 19.48 -39.24
C LEU A 1061 15.54 19.51 -38.00
N PRO A 1062 14.41 18.78 -38.00
CA PRO A 1062 14.05 17.73 -38.97
C PRO A 1062 13.38 18.23 -40.27
N LEU A 1063 13.17 19.54 -40.46
CA LEU A 1063 12.60 20.08 -41.71
C LEU A 1063 13.60 19.97 -42.87
N THR A 1064 13.07 19.71 -44.08
CA THR A 1064 13.83 19.71 -45.34
C THR A 1064 14.27 21.10 -45.81
N LYS A 1065 13.70 22.17 -45.23
CA LYS A 1065 14.00 23.56 -45.54
C LYS A 1065 15.31 23.99 -44.86
N LYS A 1066 16.37 24.16 -45.66
CA LYS A 1066 17.65 24.76 -45.23
C LYS A 1066 17.46 26.17 -44.64
N CYS A 1067 18.35 26.56 -43.72
CA CYS A 1067 18.44 27.91 -43.17
C CYS A 1067 19.39 28.82 -43.98
N PRO A 1068 19.25 30.14 -43.88
CA PRO A 1068 20.29 31.08 -44.29
C PRO A 1068 21.62 30.74 -43.59
N GLY A 1069 22.71 30.65 -44.35
CA GLY A 1069 24.01 30.19 -43.87
C GLY A 1069 24.26 28.67 -43.99
N ASP A 1070 23.30 27.87 -44.49
CA ASP A 1070 23.53 26.47 -44.90
C ASP A 1070 23.99 26.36 -46.39
N GLU A 1071 24.59 27.43 -46.91
CA GLU A 1071 25.15 27.51 -48.26
C GLU A 1071 26.60 27.00 -48.28
N GLU A 1072 26.96 26.36 -49.38
CA GLU A 1072 28.23 25.62 -49.52
C GLU A 1072 29.40 26.59 -49.76
N SER A 1073 30.58 26.26 -49.23
CA SER A 1073 31.80 27.02 -49.52
C SER A 1073 32.21 26.81 -50.98
N GLU A 1074 31.95 27.80 -51.84
CA GLU A 1074 32.39 27.77 -53.23
C GLU A 1074 33.92 27.63 -53.34
N VAL A 1075 34.36 26.64 -54.11
CA VAL A 1075 35.76 26.51 -54.56
C VAL A 1075 35.80 26.73 -56.08
N PRO A 1076 36.62 27.64 -56.62
CA PRO A 1076 36.63 27.95 -58.05
C PRO A 1076 36.99 26.77 -58.97
N PRO A 1077 36.54 26.78 -60.25
CA PRO A 1077 36.56 25.59 -61.09
C PRO A 1077 37.92 25.29 -61.74
N ILE A 1078 38.30 24.01 -61.76
CA ILE A 1078 39.35 23.47 -62.63
C ILE A 1078 38.78 22.27 -63.41
N VAL A 1079 38.66 22.41 -64.74
CA VAL A 1079 38.20 21.35 -65.64
C VAL A 1079 39.38 20.42 -65.98
N GLY A 1080 39.44 19.23 -65.37
CA GLY A 1080 40.67 18.42 -65.42
C GLY A 1080 40.58 16.89 -65.24
N LYS A 1081 39.40 16.26 -65.32
CA LYS A 1081 39.17 14.78 -65.24
C LYS A 1081 39.75 14.03 -64.01
N SER A 1082 38.87 13.83 -63.02
CA SER A 1082 38.62 12.56 -62.31
C SER A 1082 39.68 11.90 -61.40
N LYS A 1083 39.20 11.47 -60.21
CA LYS A 1083 39.76 10.47 -59.27
C LYS A 1083 40.90 10.89 -58.33
N SER A 1084 40.57 11.66 -57.30
CA SER A 1084 41.04 11.56 -55.90
C SER A 1084 40.18 12.52 -55.05
N ASP A 1085 39.99 12.40 -53.73
CA ASP A 1085 40.42 11.37 -52.75
C ASP A 1085 39.23 10.92 -51.88
N ALA A 1086 39.25 9.67 -51.44
CA ALA A 1086 38.27 9.09 -50.52
C ALA A 1086 38.95 8.10 -49.53
N LYS A 1087 40.14 8.46 -49.03
CA LYS A 1087 41.01 7.54 -48.28
C LYS A 1087 41.01 7.71 -46.77
N ASP A 1088 41.00 8.95 -46.28
CA ASP A 1088 41.29 9.21 -44.87
C ASP A 1088 40.15 8.81 -43.92
N ILE A 1089 38.92 8.67 -44.44
CA ILE A 1089 37.75 8.17 -43.69
C ILE A 1089 37.75 6.63 -43.65
N ASP A 1090 38.07 5.98 -44.78
CA ASP A 1090 38.15 4.51 -44.87
C ASP A 1090 39.27 3.94 -43.98
N GLU A 1091 40.39 4.64 -43.82
CA GLU A 1091 41.45 4.20 -42.91
C GLU A 1091 41.02 4.22 -41.44
N PHE A 1092 40.29 5.25 -40.98
CA PHE A 1092 39.83 5.32 -39.59
C PHE A 1092 38.83 4.20 -39.25
N TRP A 1093 37.85 3.96 -40.13
CA TRP A 1093 36.92 2.83 -39.98
C TRP A 1093 37.65 1.48 -40.13
N GLY A 1094 38.63 1.37 -41.03
CA GLY A 1094 39.49 0.20 -41.17
C GLY A 1094 40.20 -0.18 -39.87
N TRP A 1095 40.85 0.78 -39.20
CA TRP A 1095 41.46 0.57 -37.89
C TRP A 1095 40.44 0.24 -36.80
N PHE A 1096 39.22 0.80 -36.85
CA PHE A 1096 38.14 0.47 -35.92
C PHE A 1096 37.66 -0.99 -36.07
N TYR A 1097 37.41 -1.46 -37.31
CA TYR A 1097 37.01 -2.84 -37.58
C TYR A 1097 38.13 -3.85 -37.29
N VAL A 1098 39.39 -3.52 -37.60
CA VAL A 1098 40.56 -4.35 -37.24
C VAL A 1098 40.72 -4.42 -35.71
N GLY A 1099 40.55 -3.30 -34.99
CA GLY A 1099 40.58 -3.26 -33.53
C GLY A 1099 39.45 -4.07 -32.88
N GLY A 1100 38.22 -3.94 -33.39
CA GLY A 1100 37.07 -4.72 -32.94
C GLY A 1100 37.24 -6.22 -33.16
N GLY A 1101 37.64 -6.62 -34.38
CA GLY A 1101 37.86 -8.03 -34.73
C GLY A 1101 39.01 -8.68 -33.95
N THR A 1102 40.13 -7.99 -33.79
CA THR A 1102 41.27 -8.50 -32.99
C THR A 1102 40.94 -8.54 -31.50
N GLY A 1103 40.25 -7.52 -30.96
CA GLY A 1103 39.78 -7.50 -29.58
C GLY A 1103 38.80 -8.64 -29.27
N PHE A 1104 37.84 -8.91 -30.16
CA PHE A 1104 36.92 -10.04 -30.04
C PHE A 1104 37.65 -11.38 -30.08
N ALA A 1105 38.56 -11.58 -31.05
CA ALA A 1105 39.34 -12.80 -31.16
C ALA A 1105 40.21 -13.07 -29.91
N ILE A 1106 40.88 -12.04 -29.39
CA ILE A 1106 41.68 -12.14 -28.16
C ILE A 1106 40.79 -12.47 -26.95
N GLY A 1107 39.66 -11.79 -26.79
CA GLY A 1107 38.69 -12.07 -25.71
C GLY A 1107 38.13 -13.50 -25.77
N PHE A 1108 37.77 -13.97 -26.97
CA PHE A 1108 37.29 -15.33 -27.21
C PHE A 1108 38.35 -16.39 -26.86
N TRP A 1109 39.60 -16.22 -27.34
CA TRP A 1109 40.67 -17.17 -27.04
C TRP A 1109 41.12 -17.14 -25.57
N ILE A 1110 41.02 -15.99 -24.88
CA ILE A 1110 41.22 -15.92 -23.41
C ILE A 1110 40.12 -16.70 -22.68
N ALA A 1111 38.84 -16.56 -23.09
CA ALA A 1111 37.74 -17.31 -22.49
C ALA A 1111 37.87 -18.83 -22.71
N CYS A 1112 38.17 -19.26 -23.94
CA CYS A 1112 38.44 -20.66 -24.26
C CYS A 1112 39.67 -21.20 -23.51
N GLY A 1113 40.74 -20.41 -23.40
CA GLY A 1113 41.94 -20.76 -22.62
C GLY A 1113 41.64 -20.96 -21.14
N ALA A 1114 40.86 -20.06 -20.54
CA ALA A 1114 40.42 -20.18 -19.15
C ALA A 1114 39.57 -21.43 -18.91
N LEU A 1115 38.62 -21.74 -19.80
CA LEU A 1115 37.79 -22.95 -19.73
C LEU A 1115 38.62 -24.24 -19.86
N LEU A 1116 39.61 -24.26 -20.76
CA LEU A 1116 40.49 -25.42 -20.95
C LEU A 1116 41.46 -25.63 -19.78
N LEU A 1117 41.96 -24.57 -19.16
CA LEU A 1117 42.85 -24.64 -17.99
C LEU A 1117 42.10 -25.08 -16.72
N ASN A 1118 40.83 -24.69 -16.57
CA ASN A 1118 40.03 -25.03 -15.38
C ASN A 1118 39.70 -26.54 -15.27
N HIS A 1119 39.93 -27.33 -16.33
CA HIS A 1119 39.60 -28.76 -16.37
C HIS A 1119 40.74 -29.73 -15.96
N ARG A 1120 41.91 -29.22 -15.53
CA ARG A 1120 43.04 -30.05 -15.02
C ARG A 1120 43.38 -29.70 -13.57
N GLY A 1121 42.37 -29.76 -12.68
CA GLY A 1121 42.39 -29.07 -11.38
C GLY A 1121 42.18 -29.88 -10.08
N ARG A 1122 41.91 -31.20 -10.09
CA ARG A 1122 41.96 -32.07 -8.88
C ARG A 1122 41.95 -33.57 -9.20
N PRO A 1123 42.50 -34.44 -8.33
CA PRO A 1123 42.66 -35.87 -8.61
C PRO A 1123 41.63 -36.76 -7.92
N HIS A 1124 41.25 -37.88 -8.56
CA HIS A 1124 41.19 -39.23 -7.99
C HIS A 1124 40.79 -40.24 -9.09
N GLY A 1125 41.07 -41.51 -8.86
CA GLY A 1125 40.55 -42.66 -9.62
C GLY A 1125 40.62 -43.91 -8.71
N PRO A 1126 40.51 -45.15 -9.23
CA PRO A 1126 40.13 -45.56 -10.59
C PRO A 1126 38.91 -46.51 -10.62
N TYR A 1127 38.31 -46.75 -11.80
CA TYR A 1127 37.99 -48.08 -12.40
C TYR A 1127 37.01 -47.99 -13.60
N ARG A 1128 37.31 -48.75 -14.68
CA ARG A 1128 36.41 -49.31 -15.73
C ARG A 1128 35.19 -48.47 -16.21
N SER A 1129 35.21 -47.90 -17.42
CA SER A 1129 34.87 -48.53 -18.74
C SER A 1129 33.39 -48.90 -18.90
N THR A 1130 32.69 -48.63 -20.02
CA THR A 1130 33.14 -48.77 -21.43
C THR A 1130 32.55 -47.69 -22.39
N ASN A 1131 32.73 -47.90 -23.71
CA ASN A 1131 31.99 -47.30 -24.84
C ASN A 1131 32.34 -45.86 -25.25
N PHE A 1132 33.58 -45.67 -25.71
CA PHE A 1132 33.98 -44.52 -26.54
C PHE A 1132 34.36 -45.00 -27.95
N GLN A 1133 33.37 -45.28 -28.82
CA GLN A 1133 33.61 -45.52 -30.27
C GLN A 1133 32.33 -45.53 -31.13
N LYS A 1134 31.86 -44.34 -31.51
CA LYS A 1134 31.11 -43.99 -32.74
C LYS A 1134 31.11 -42.45 -32.84
N GLU A 1135 30.80 -41.90 -34.02
CA GLU A 1135 30.87 -40.45 -34.32
C GLU A 1135 32.31 -39.87 -34.35
N THR A 1136 33.13 -40.34 -35.30
CA THR A 1136 34.35 -39.64 -35.72
C THR A 1136 34.59 -39.76 -37.24
N VAL A 1137 33.52 -39.86 -38.02
CA VAL A 1137 33.57 -39.98 -39.50
C VAL A 1137 32.40 -39.22 -40.15
N GLU A 1138 32.28 -37.90 -39.93
CA GLU A 1138 31.54 -37.05 -40.89
C GLU A 1138 31.93 -35.56 -40.96
N ILE A 1139 32.88 -35.06 -40.14
CA ILE A 1139 33.43 -33.70 -40.32
C ILE A 1139 34.48 -33.71 -41.45
N LYS A 1140 34.03 -33.87 -42.70
CA LYS A 1140 34.85 -33.64 -43.89
C LYS A 1140 34.09 -33.27 -45.17
N ARG A 1141 32.92 -32.63 -45.03
CA ARG A 1141 32.26 -31.86 -46.12
C ARG A 1141 31.20 -30.90 -45.57
N LEU A 1142 31.64 -29.70 -45.22
CA LEU A 1142 30.94 -28.40 -45.30
C LEU A 1142 32.00 -27.31 -45.11
#